data_AF-A0A6V8H925-F1
#
_entry.id   AF-A0A6V8H925-F1
#
_cell.length_a   1.000
_cell.length_b   1.000
_cell.length_c   1.000
_cell.angle_alpha   90.00
_cell.angle_beta   90.00
_cell.angle_gamma   90.00
#
_symmetry.space_group_name_H-M   'P 1'
#
loop_
_entity.id
_entity.type
_entity.pdbx_description
1 polymer ?
#
loop_
_entity_poly.entity_id
_entity_poly.type
_entity_poly.pdbx_seq_one_letter_code
_entity_poly.pdbx_strand_id
1 'polypeptide(L)'
;MSLSLGGRQLIQSWREETPQERKRQKLGPTGVQERERGNALYKRGHLTEAIKAYQEAARRAEPDDYLPWSNLSAAYYEVGSFHESIQCALQAFAICHSPGNESGISSTTAELKLIPRIFRGYLHTHQFDAARQWLHRLADVQSSSSVDDLHQYQEALDHAESVWQAFPDEETYRLQLSAELPRYHPASLQTNGKPESSKNVNLDHVTALVDFAVHSNVDRNLTVFLGGLGDARHFYAQVAILGVTERMIMHSTSPLKRRYQFTLNESSRAAIARNLVLLVLLDELACLTEIPQAERTEIYTTVYYIFAGVIMPRYALDRLLHSVNSIVGRLRNNEPVVPWLQIHDSDRLHLISVLESWLDIEPNNRLSMSNVIDRAVQSLYDTSMSRKTGCDFDGCPKAPPGCQKEFETYFNLPLLQASRSVMREHEPELLQLIETNAPVENIRTYVVGKWCVNPTLYATEQTNASNPFDVCRALYNIVSIQERGGPKKTKLFEYASSFFQMVVVALRKIRGRLSVEYVLGDALLAIDEIRCGFGQSRHNATSASYDLIHLSGSCDIPTVISASKTLNESQAARLMISAPNSDFDLGEPDSFTTNDSAILYKATQMQTILKKGQYGSSLPSSHEYLLEMRRDRLAPFPYEHLLSRAELSRFLFSQFFKLALPSKGNATSVSANLAYFFDLLIHLPSIGYPAHWLADSLAKILGDGVNTSPSPPRTPDEATPRSHLSTSTALRGAHGSVAPFLPETSTLASMFQRLLPFNPITSLPHLNSIHQYSIEFPIDSQCLSPTPMALMIYNSNTYIPAISLQFPEEGCIIISTLTYTPSDDGHAHVKFWMREDIITQFQSSSSTETWHCNLLRAADPSDNSDDEVWKPLIEQSVSIDSVIKGEQWVRNDGIDANEAMELDA
;
A
#
# COMPACT_ATOMS: atom_id res chain seq x y z
N MET A 1 35.64 24.03 17.05
CA MET A 1 35.10 22.81 16.41
C MET A 1 35.26 21.63 17.36
N SER A 2 34.19 21.23 18.04
CA SER A 2 34.17 20.09 18.95
C SER A 2 33.91 18.81 18.17
N LEU A 3 34.92 17.94 18.07
CA LEU A 3 34.77 16.56 17.62
C LEU A 3 33.69 15.87 18.50
N SER A 4 32.75 15.14 17.90
CA SER A 4 31.81 14.31 18.66
C SER A 4 32.57 13.22 19.43
N LEU A 5 32.05 12.84 20.61
CA LEU A 5 32.72 11.93 21.55
C LEU A 5 33.17 10.60 20.90
N GLY A 6 32.39 10.06 19.95
CA GLY A 6 32.70 8.79 19.28
C GLY A 6 33.89 8.82 18.33
N GLY A 7 34.12 9.94 17.63
CA GLY A 7 35.26 10.11 16.72
C GLY A 7 36.58 10.35 17.45
N ARG A 8 36.54 11.08 18.58
CA ARG A 8 37.68 11.15 19.51
C ARG A 8 38.01 9.78 20.06
N GLN A 9 37.02 8.99 20.48
CA GLN A 9 37.24 7.64 20.99
C GLN A 9 37.88 6.70 19.95
N LEU A 10 37.48 6.74 18.67
CA LEU A 10 38.08 5.88 17.64
C LEU A 10 39.57 6.21 17.39
N ILE A 11 39.90 7.49 17.18
CA ILE A 11 41.27 7.96 16.92
C ILE A 11 42.15 7.84 18.18
N GLN A 12 41.57 8.03 19.37
CA GLN A 12 42.26 7.89 20.65
C GLN A 12 42.46 6.41 21.02
N SER A 13 41.52 5.52 20.69
CA SER A 13 41.68 4.07 20.83
C SER A 13 42.79 3.49 19.95
N TRP A 14 43.09 4.11 18.79
CA TRP A 14 44.20 3.70 17.93
C TRP A 14 45.58 4.18 18.43
N ARG A 15 45.63 5.10 19.40
CA ARG A 15 46.90 5.60 19.99
C ARG A 15 47.34 4.84 21.24
N GLU A 16 46.47 4.00 21.82
CA GLU A 16 46.73 3.21 23.02
C GLU A 16 47.18 1.78 22.69
N GLU A 17 48.27 1.62 21.93
CA GLU A 17 48.82 0.29 21.60
C GLU A 17 49.85 -0.21 22.61
N THR A 18 49.69 -1.46 23.05
CA THR A 18 50.63 -2.15 23.94
C THR A 18 51.94 -2.52 23.22
N PRO A 19 53.06 -2.69 23.94
CA PRO A 19 54.34 -3.10 23.33
C PRO A 19 54.30 -4.43 22.55
N GLN A 20 53.35 -5.32 22.86
CA GLN A 20 53.15 -6.58 22.13
C GLN A 20 52.47 -6.38 20.77
N GLU A 21 51.55 -5.43 20.65
CA GLU A 21 50.88 -5.07 19.39
C GLU A 21 51.85 -4.41 18.41
N ARG A 22 52.74 -3.54 18.90
CA ARG A 22 53.83 -2.94 18.11
C ARG A 22 54.81 -3.98 17.56
N LYS A 23 55.06 -5.08 18.30
CA LYS A 23 55.89 -6.20 17.82
C LYS A 23 55.19 -7.03 16.74
N ARG A 24 53.88 -7.28 16.88
CA ARG A 24 53.08 -7.98 15.86
C ARG A 24 52.94 -7.17 14.57
N GLN A 25 52.82 -5.84 14.67
CA GLN A 25 52.75 -4.94 13.52
C GLN A 25 54.03 -4.94 12.67
N LYS A 26 55.22 -5.10 13.26
CA LYS A 26 56.49 -5.17 12.52
C LYS A 26 56.67 -6.41 11.65
N LEU A 27 55.92 -7.49 11.91
CA LEU A 27 55.93 -8.72 11.10
C LEU A 27 54.75 -8.81 10.11
N GLY A 28 53.82 -7.85 10.14
CA GLY A 28 52.66 -7.80 9.27
C GLY A 28 52.88 -6.95 8.00
N PRO A 29 51.87 -6.89 7.11
CA PRO A 29 51.90 -6.05 5.91
C PRO A 29 52.11 -4.55 6.24
N THR A 30 52.82 -3.85 5.37
CA THR A 30 53.11 -2.40 5.51
C THR A 30 51.85 -1.55 5.26
N GLY A 31 51.86 -0.29 5.71
CA GLY A 31 50.75 0.64 5.44
C GLY A 31 50.47 0.81 3.94
N VAL A 32 51.51 0.85 3.11
CA VAL A 32 51.40 0.87 1.64
C VAL A 32 50.74 -0.41 1.10
N GLN A 33 51.13 -1.59 1.60
CA GLN A 33 50.54 -2.86 1.18
C GLN A 33 49.05 -2.93 1.56
N GLU A 34 48.68 -2.50 2.76
CA GLU A 34 47.27 -2.44 3.18
C GLU A 34 46.47 -1.40 2.37
N ARG A 35 47.10 -0.27 2.00
CA ARG A 35 46.47 0.72 1.11
C ARG A 35 46.21 0.15 -0.28
N GLU A 36 47.18 -0.55 -0.88
CA GLU A 36 46.99 -1.20 -2.19
C GLU A 36 45.98 -2.36 -2.13
N ARG A 37 45.96 -3.11 -1.02
CA ARG A 37 44.91 -4.10 -0.76
C ARG A 37 43.53 -3.44 -0.70
N GLY A 38 43.40 -2.33 0.05
CA GLY A 38 42.19 -1.53 0.10
C GLY A 38 41.76 -1.02 -1.27
N ASN A 39 42.71 -0.53 -2.08
CA ASN A 39 42.45 -0.11 -3.47
C ASN A 39 41.90 -1.26 -4.33
N ALA A 40 42.48 -2.45 -4.22
CA ALA A 40 42.01 -3.62 -4.96
C ALA A 40 40.60 -4.04 -4.52
N LEU A 41 40.32 -4.03 -3.22
CA LEU A 41 39.00 -4.34 -2.66
C LEU A 41 37.95 -3.30 -3.06
N TYR A 42 38.29 -2.01 -2.97
CA TYR A 42 37.44 -0.89 -3.37
C TYR A 42 37.07 -1.01 -4.85
N LYS A 43 38.05 -1.28 -5.72
CA LYS A 43 37.81 -1.47 -7.16
C LYS A 43 36.87 -2.63 -7.46
N ARG A 44 36.90 -3.68 -6.63
CA ARG A 44 36.00 -4.85 -6.73
C ARG A 44 34.66 -4.66 -6.00
N GLY A 45 34.38 -3.45 -5.47
CA GLY A 45 33.14 -3.16 -4.74
C GLY A 45 33.04 -3.76 -3.34
N HIS A 46 34.08 -4.42 -2.82
CA HIS A 46 34.13 -4.96 -1.46
C HIS A 46 34.42 -3.86 -0.43
N LEU A 47 33.52 -2.88 -0.32
CA LEU A 47 33.74 -1.65 0.44
C LEU A 47 33.93 -1.89 1.94
N THR A 48 33.17 -2.80 2.56
CA THR A 48 33.33 -3.15 3.98
C THR A 48 34.73 -3.68 4.29
N GLU A 49 35.31 -4.48 3.39
CA GLU A 49 36.69 -4.97 3.53
C GLU A 49 37.73 -3.91 3.15
N ALA A 50 37.44 -3.08 2.14
CA ALA A 50 38.29 -1.96 1.77
C ALA A 50 38.44 -0.96 2.93
N ILE A 51 37.35 -0.65 3.64
CA ILE A 51 37.36 0.18 4.85
C ILE A 51 38.30 -0.42 5.90
N LYS A 52 38.21 -1.73 6.18
CA LYS A 52 39.12 -2.39 7.14
C LYS A 52 40.59 -2.27 6.72
N ALA A 53 40.89 -2.52 5.44
CA ALA A 53 42.25 -2.38 4.93
C ALA A 53 42.75 -0.92 4.97
N TYR A 54 41.89 0.06 4.66
CA TYR A 54 42.23 1.47 4.74
C TYR A 54 42.38 1.99 6.18
N GLN A 55 41.62 1.48 7.15
CA GLN A 55 41.85 1.74 8.57
C GLN A 55 43.23 1.24 9.01
N GLU A 56 43.62 0.04 8.53
CA GLU A 56 44.92 -0.57 8.81
C GLU A 56 46.08 0.20 8.16
N ALA A 57 45.85 0.71 6.95
CA ALA A 57 46.75 1.61 6.24
C ALA A 57 46.88 2.95 6.96
N ALA A 58 45.77 3.55 7.41
CA ALA A 58 45.76 4.81 8.14
C ALA A 58 46.46 4.72 9.49
N ARG A 59 46.35 3.57 10.19
CA ARG A 59 47.08 3.33 11.45
C ARG A 59 48.59 3.22 11.26
N ARG A 60 49.05 2.78 10.09
CA ARG A 60 50.46 2.65 9.70
C ARG A 60 50.96 3.79 8.82
N ALA A 61 50.14 4.80 8.58
CA ALA A 61 50.50 5.90 7.71
C ALA A 61 51.65 6.69 8.33
N GLU A 62 52.61 7.09 7.50
CA GLU A 62 53.60 8.07 7.92
C GLU A 62 52.90 9.42 8.20
N PRO A 63 53.47 10.29 9.06
CA PRO A 63 52.81 11.52 9.48
C PRO A 63 52.41 12.48 8.35
N ASP A 64 53.07 12.38 7.20
CA ASP A 64 52.87 13.18 5.99
C ASP A 64 52.04 12.48 4.90
N ASP A 65 51.67 11.20 5.08
CA ASP A 65 50.88 10.42 4.12
C ASP A 65 49.37 10.59 4.34
N TYR A 66 48.77 11.48 3.56
CA TYR A 66 47.32 11.74 3.58
C TYR A 66 46.49 10.70 2.79
N LEU A 67 47.12 9.88 1.94
CA LEU A 67 46.39 9.00 0.99
C LEU A 67 45.53 7.93 1.68
N PRO A 68 45.99 7.25 2.75
CA PRO A 68 45.15 6.30 3.49
C PRO A 68 43.87 6.95 4.04
N TRP A 69 43.97 8.17 4.58
CA TRP A 69 42.83 8.92 5.11
C TRP A 69 41.88 9.39 4.00
N SER A 70 42.43 9.85 2.87
CA SER A 70 41.64 10.23 1.69
C SER A 70 40.88 9.04 1.12
N ASN A 71 41.50 7.87 1.02
CA ASN A 71 40.85 6.66 0.53
C ASN A 71 39.82 6.12 1.54
N LEU A 72 40.13 6.15 2.83
CA LEU A 72 39.20 5.76 3.89
C LEU A 72 37.95 6.65 3.88
N SER A 73 38.11 7.97 3.74
CA SER A 73 36.97 8.88 3.63
C SER A 73 36.11 8.62 2.38
N ALA A 74 36.74 8.26 1.25
CA ALA A 74 36.00 7.86 0.04
C ALA A 74 35.17 6.60 0.31
N ALA A 75 35.77 5.57 0.90
CA ALA A 75 35.07 4.32 1.22
C ALA A 75 33.92 4.51 2.21
N TYR A 76 34.10 5.34 3.23
CA TYR A 76 33.00 5.70 4.14
C TYR A 76 31.88 6.50 3.46
N TYR A 77 32.24 7.40 2.52
CA TYR A 77 31.24 8.15 1.76
C TYR A 77 30.36 7.21 0.93
N GLU A 78 30.97 6.29 0.19
CA GLU A 78 30.26 5.34 -0.68
C GLU A 78 29.28 4.43 0.07
N VAL A 79 29.58 4.05 1.32
CA VAL A 79 28.66 3.26 2.15
C VAL A 79 27.63 4.11 2.91
N GLY A 80 27.63 5.44 2.72
CA GLY A 80 26.70 6.36 3.37
C GLY A 80 27.06 6.78 4.80
N SER A 81 28.23 6.38 5.30
CA SER A 81 28.76 6.78 6.62
C SER A 81 29.36 8.18 6.56
N PHE A 82 28.51 9.20 6.41
CA PHE A 82 28.94 10.57 6.15
C PHE A 82 29.76 11.17 7.30
N HIS A 83 29.39 10.91 8.55
CA HIS A 83 30.14 11.44 9.70
C HIS A 83 31.59 10.93 9.69
N GLU A 84 31.79 9.63 9.58
CA GLU A 84 33.11 8.99 9.48
C GLU A 84 33.88 9.48 8.24
N SER A 85 33.19 9.63 7.11
CA SER A 85 33.76 10.16 5.87
C SER A 85 34.31 11.58 6.08
N ILE A 86 33.52 12.49 6.64
CA ILE A 86 33.90 13.87 6.93
C ILE A 86 35.13 13.88 7.85
N GLN A 87 35.11 13.11 8.94
CA GLN A 87 36.24 13.05 9.88
C GLN A 87 37.54 12.61 9.17
N CYS A 88 37.48 11.55 8.38
CA CYS A 88 38.66 11.05 7.67
C CYS A 88 39.13 12.05 6.60
N ALA A 89 38.21 12.74 5.93
CA ALA A 89 38.55 13.74 4.91
C ALA A 89 39.19 14.98 5.53
N LEU A 90 38.68 15.45 6.68
CA LEU A 90 39.29 16.54 7.45
C LEU A 90 40.70 16.19 7.93
N GLN A 91 40.91 14.94 8.37
CA GLN A 91 42.23 14.46 8.76
C GLN A 91 43.21 14.45 7.58
N ALA A 92 42.78 13.94 6.41
CA ALA A 92 43.57 13.97 5.19
C ALA A 92 43.92 15.42 4.80
N PHE A 93 42.93 16.31 4.84
CA PHE A 93 43.09 17.73 4.54
C PHE A 93 44.12 18.39 5.46
N ALA A 94 44.07 18.13 6.77
CA ALA A 94 45.03 18.66 7.74
C ALA A 94 46.47 18.19 7.48
N ILE A 95 46.66 16.95 7.03
CA ILE A 95 47.99 16.41 6.66
C ILE A 95 48.53 17.11 5.41
N CYS A 96 47.70 17.34 4.39
CA CYS A 96 48.09 18.10 3.19
C CYS A 96 48.58 19.52 3.54
N HIS A 97 48.00 20.13 4.58
CA HIS A 97 48.30 21.50 5.00
C HIS A 97 49.31 21.58 6.17
N SER A 98 49.96 20.48 6.53
CA SER A 98 50.96 20.48 7.60
C SER A 98 52.27 21.14 7.14
N PRO A 99 52.92 21.96 7.98
CA PRO A 99 54.15 22.67 7.61
C PRO A 99 55.28 21.67 7.32
N GLY A 100 55.69 21.57 6.05
CA GLY A 100 56.69 20.62 5.56
C GLY A 100 56.32 19.91 4.24
N ASN A 101 55.05 19.95 3.82
CA ASN A 101 54.53 19.26 2.63
C ASN A 101 54.38 20.20 1.41
N GLU A 102 55.38 21.03 1.11
CA GLU A 102 55.35 22.11 0.10
C GLU A 102 55.42 21.64 -1.38
N SER A 103 54.64 20.63 -1.77
CA SER A 103 54.40 20.29 -3.17
C SER A 103 53.04 20.83 -3.62
N GLY A 104 52.98 22.13 -3.92
CA GLY A 104 51.72 22.88 -4.16
C GLY A 104 50.73 22.22 -5.14
N ILE A 105 51.22 21.54 -6.18
CA ILE A 105 50.36 20.88 -7.19
C ILE A 105 49.65 19.62 -6.62
N SER A 106 50.32 18.89 -5.72
CA SER A 106 49.76 17.68 -5.08
C SER A 106 48.69 18.04 -4.05
N SER A 107 48.85 19.15 -3.32
CA SER A 107 47.85 19.65 -2.35
C SER A 107 46.57 20.09 -3.04
N THR A 108 46.67 20.91 -4.10
CA THR A 108 45.50 21.37 -4.87
C THR A 108 44.71 20.18 -5.46
N THR A 109 45.41 19.17 -5.99
CA THR A 109 44.76 17.96 -6.51
C THR A 109 44.04 17.14 -5.43
N ALA A 110 44.58 17.12 -4.20
CA ALA A 110 43.95 16.48 -3.06
C ALA A 110 42.72 17.26 -2.58
N GLU A 111 42.83 18.58 -2.49
CA GLU A 111 41.76 19.50 -2.10
C GLU A 111 40.54 19.41 -3.02
N LEU A 112 40.76 19.38 -4.34
CA LEU A 112 39.69 19.21 -5.34
C LEU A 112 38.93 17.87 -5.20
N LYS A 113 39.48 16.88 -4.48
CA LYS A 113 38.80 15.62 -4.17
C LYS A 113 38.17 15.62 -2.78
N LEU A 114 38.84 16.21 -1.79
CA LEU A 114 38.43 16.19 -0.39
C LEU A 114 37.32 17.21 -0.11
N ILE A 115 37.44 18.44 -0.59
CA ILE A 115 36.51 19.53 -0.29
C ILE A 115 35.08 19.19 -0.77
N PRO A 116 34.83 18.74 -2.01
CA PRO A 116 33.48 18.38 -2.44
C PRO A 116 32.89 17.21 -1.65
N ARG A 117 33.72 16.29 -1.14
CA ARG A 117 33.27 15.17 -0.28
C ARG A 117 32.85 15.68 1.10
N ILE A 118 33.63 16.59 1.69
CA ILE A 118 33.32 17.20 2.98
C ILE A 118 32.06 18.04 2.87
N PHE A 119 31.96 18.89 1.84
CA PHE A 119 30.77 19.70 1.53
C PHE A 119 29.51 18.83 1.44
N ARG A 120 29.51 17.81 0.57
CA ARG A 120 28.36 16.92 0.39
C ARG A 120 28.03 16.14 1.67
N GLY A 121 29.04 15.70 2.41
CA GLY A 121 28.84 15.05 3.70
C GLY A 121 28.10 15.96 4.69
N TYR A 122 28.50 17.23 4.81
CA TYR A 122 27.79 18.19 5.65
C TYR A 122 26.39 18.52 5.14
N LEU A 123 26.22 18.63 3.82
CA LEU A 123 24.91 18.86 3.18
C LEU A 123 23.93 17.70 3.44
N HIS A 124 24.34 16.45 3.27
CA HIS A 124 23.50 15.27 3.56
C HIS A 124 23.27 15.03 5.06
N THR A 125 24.08 15.61 5.94
CA THR A 125 23.89 15.56 7.40
C THR A 125 23.25 16.83 7.96
N HIS A 126 22.72 17.69 7.09
CA HIS A 126 21.99 18.92 7.43
C HIS A 126 22.80 19.91 8.28
N GLN A 127 24.13 19.92 8.13
CA GLN A 127 25.04 20.86 8.78
C GLN A 127 25.38 22.02 7.82
N PHE A 128 24.39 22.87 7.54
CA PHE A 128 24.45 23.88 6.47
C PHE A 128 25.55 24.92 6.66
N ASP A 129 25.79 25.41 7.89
CA ASP A 129 26.89 26.35 8.19
C ASP A 129 28.26 25.78 7.82
N ALA A 130 28.48 24.51 8.15
CA ALA A 130 29.73 23.83 7.83
C ALA A 130 29.83 23.60 6.32
N ALA A 131 28.76 23.16 5.67
CA ALA A 131 28.70 23.01 4.22
C ALA A 131 29.07 24.33 3.51
N ARG A 132 28.47 25.45 3.90
CA ARG A 132 28.76 26.79 3.35
C ARG A 132 30.24 27.16 3.44
N GLN A 133 30.86 26.94 4.59
CA GLN A 133 32.30 27.21 4.77
C GLN A 133 33.16 26.40 3.80
N TRP A 134 32.83 25.13 3.59
CA TRP A 134 33.54 24.26 2.65
C TRP A 134 33.26 24.59 1.18
N LEU A 135 32.07 25.11 0.86
CA LEU A 135 31.75 25.57 -0.49
C LEU A 135 32.54 26.83 -0.86
N HIS A 136 32.66 27.81 0.06
CA HIS A 136 33.51 28.98 -0.16
C HIS A 136 34.98 28.59 -0.37
N ARG A 137 35.48 27.63 0.43
CA ARG A 137 36.83 27.06 0.24
C ARG A 137 36.99 26.40 -1.14
N LEU A 138 35.96 25.71 -1.64
CA LEU A 138 36.01 25.09 -2.96
C LEU A 138 36.12 26.16 -4.06
N ALA A 139 35.37 27.24 -3.93
CA ALA A 139 35.39 28.36 -4.87
C ALA A 139 36.76 29.05 -4.92
N ASP A 140 37.50 29.10 -3.80
CA ASP A 140 38.86 29.66 -3.76
C ASP A 140 39.89 28.78 -4.51
N VAL A 141 39.65 27.47 -4.59
CA VAL A 141 40.61 26.47 -5.13
C VAL A 141 40.30 26.06 -6.58
N GLN A 142 39.03 26.15 -7.01
CA GLN A 142 38.61 25.75 -8.35
C GLN A 142 38.92 26.80 -9.43
N SER A 143 39.15 26.33 -10.67
CA SER A 143 39.33 27.18 -11.84
C SER A 143 38.00 27.68 -12.43
N SER A 144 38.04 28.72 -13.26
CA SER A 144 36.85 29.35 -13.88
C SER A 144 36.00 28.44 -14.78
N SER A 145 36.41 27.19 -15.05
CA SER A 145 35.70 26.22 -15.89
C SER A 145 34.71 25.33 -15.13
N SER A 146 34.66 25.40 -13.79
CA SER A 146 33.75 24.60 -12.94
C SER A 146 32.74 25.46 -12.16
N VAL A 147 32.43 26.65 -12.69
CA VAL A 147 31.48 27.60 -12.08
C VAL A 147 30.07 27.01 -11.99
N ASP A 148 29.67 26.19 -12.96
CA ASP A 148 28.34 25.57 -13.00
C ASP A 148 28.12 24.59 -11.84
N ASP A 149 29.13 23.79 -11.48
CA ASP A 149 29.07 22.86 -10.33
C ASP A 149 28.96 23.62 -9.00
N LEU A 150 29.72 24.72 -8.85
CA LEU A 150 29.66 25.58 -7.67
C LEU A 150 28.29 26.24 -7.53
N HIS A 151 27.71 26.67 -8.64
CA HIS A 151 26.37 27.26 -8.66
C HIS A 151 25.32 26.25 -8.22
N GLN A 152 25.34 25.03 -8.76
CA GLN A 152 24.42 23.96 -8.34
C GLN A 152 24.57 23.60 -6.87
N TYR A 153 25.80 23.57 -6.34
CA TYR A 153 26.05 23.35 -4.91
C TYR A 153 25.50 24.48 -4.05
N GLN A 154 25.65 25.72 -4.49
CA GLN A 154 25.13 26.90 -3.79
C GLN A 154 23.60 26.88 -3.77
N GLU A 155 22.95 26.65 -4.92
CA GLU A 155 21.49 26.57 -5.02
C GLU A 155 20.92 25.45 -4.14
N ALA A 156 21.49 24.25 -4.21
CA ALA A 156 21.04 23.11 -3.40
C ALA A 156 21.19 23.38 -1.89
N LEU A 157 22.29 24.05 -1.48
CA LEU A 157 22.53 24.43 -0.09
C LEU A 157 21.53 25.48 0.39
N ASP A 158 21.35 26.57 -0.37
CA ASP A 158 20.49 27.68 0.02
C ASP A 158 19.02 27.26 0.04
N HIS A 159 18.59 26.43 -0.92
CA HIS A 159 17.25 25.86 -0.93
C HIS A 159 17.02 24.97 0.30
N ALA A 160 17.93 24.02 0.57
CA ALA A 160 17.84 23.16 1.75
C ALA A 160 17.78 23.97 3.05
N GLU A 161 18.64 24.98 3.20
CA GLU A 161 18.63 25.82 4.39
C GLU A 161 17.31 26.60 4.54
N SER A 162 16.78 27.17 3.47
CA SER A 162 15.49 27.87 3.46
C SER A 162 14.34 26.96 3.94
N VAL A 163 14.27 25.72 3.45
CA VAL A 163 13.26 24.74 3.87
C VAL A 163 13.38 24.40 5.35
N TRP A 164 14.60 24.20 5.87
CA TRP A 164 14.83 23.90 7.29
C TRP A 164 14.53 25.09 8.21
N GLN A 165 14.74 26.31 7.74
CA GLN A 165 14.38 27.52 8.47
C GLN A 165 12.86 27.73 8.51
N ALA A 166 12.16 27.46 7.41
CA ALA A 166 10.70 27.54 7.34
C ALA A 166 10.02 26.48 8.22
N PHE A 167 10.58 25.27 8.27
CA PHE A 167 10.00 24.12 8.98
C PHE A 167 11.03 23.46 9.91
N PRO A 168 11.30 24.06 11.09
CA PRO A 168 12.28 23.53 12.02
C PRO A 168 11.86 22.16 12.60
N ASP A 169 10.58 21.99 12.92
CA ASP A 169 10.05 20.72 13.45
C ASP A 169 9.61 19.76 12.33
N GLU A 170 10.27 18.61 12.26
CA GLU A 170 9.99 17.58 11.25
C GLU A 170 8.66 16.88 11.47
N GLU A 171 8.27 16.67 12.72
CA GLU A 171 7.07 15.91 13.05
C GLU A 171 5.83 16.71 12.69
N THR A 172 5.78 17.98 13.13
CA THR A 172 4.73 18.92 12.73
C THR A 172 4.68 19.09 11.21
N TYR A 173 5.82 19.20 10.53
CA TYR A 173 5.81 19.34 9.06
C TYR A 173 5.33 18.08 8.34
N ARG A 174 5.72 16.89 8.81
CA ARG A 174 5.21 15.62 8.28
C ARG A 174 3.69 15.54 8.43
N LEU A 175 3.18 16.01 9.56
CA LEU A 175 1.75 16.11 9.79
C LEU A 175 1.10 17.06 8.78
N GLN A 176 1.55 18.31 8.69
CA GLN A 176 1.04 19.29 7.73
C GLN A 176 1.05 18.75 6.29
N LEU A 177 2.19 18.20 5.85
CA LEU A 177 2.34 17.63 4.50
C LEU A 177 1.32 16.51 4.25
N SER A 178 1.13 15.61 5.19
CA SER A 178 0.21 14.48 5.03
C SER A 178 -1.26 14.89 4.97
N ALA A 179 -1.61 15.99 5.65
CA ALA A 179 -2.97 16.55 5.69
C ALA A 179 -3.31 17.36 4.44
N GLU A 180 -2.35 18.14 3.92
CA GLU A 180 -2.56 19.06 2.80
C GLU A 180 -2.26 18.43 1.43
N LEU A 181 -1.55 17.30 1.38
CA LEU A 181 -1.27 16.60 0.13
C LEU A 181 -2.58 16.07 -0.50
N PRO A 182 -2.84 16.40 -1.78
CA PRO A 182 -4.00 15.92 -2.50
C PRO A 182 -4.03 14.40 -2.58
N ARG A 183 -5.09 13.80 -2.01
CA ARG A 183 -5.36 12.36 -2.10
C ARG A 183 -6.52 12.15 -3.06
N TYR A 184 -6.27 11.36 -4.10
CA TYR A 184 -7.34 10.94 -4.98
C TYR A 184 -8.19 9.86 -4.29
N HIS A 185 -9.44 10.19 -4.05
CA HIS A 185 -10.47 9.26 -3.63
C HIS A 185 -11.40 9.01 -4.82
N PRO A 186 -11.55 7.76 -5.29
CA PRO A 186 -12.51 7.41 -6.32
C PRO A 186 -13.91 7.98 -6.05
N ALA A 187 -14.51 8.57 -7.07
CA ALA A 187 -15.83 9.21 -6.96
C ALA A 187 -16.96 8.24 -6.56
N SER A 188 -16.76 6.93 -6.80
CA SER A 188 -17.63 5.84 -6.33
C SER A 188 -17.65 5.71 -4.80
N LEU A 189 -16.58 6.16 -4.12
CA LEU A 189 -16.50 6.24 -2.65
C LEU A 189 -17.10 7.53 -2.10
N GLN A 190 -17.54 8.47 -2.94
CA GLN A 190 -18.02 9.79 -2.55
C GLN A 190 -19.52 9.98 -2.84
N THR A 191 -20.05 9.50 -3.97
CA THR A 191 -21.46 9.74 -4.38
C THR A 191 -22.42 8.59 -4.00
N ASN A 192 -23.72 8.90 -3.89
CA ASN A 192 -24.80 7.91 -3.67
C ASN A 192 -25.18 7.12 -4.95
N GLY A 193 -24.38 7.27 -6.01
CA GLY A 193 -24.57 6.63 -7.31
C GLY A 193 -24.19 5.15 -7.30
N LYS A 194 -24.64 4.42 -8.34
CA LYS A 194 -24.65 2.95 -8.44
C LYS A 194 -23.48 2.25 -7.73
N PRO A 195 -23.77 1.25 -6.86
CA PRO A 195 -22.74 0.43 -6.27
C PRO A 195 -21.92 -0.26 -7.36
N GLU A 196 -20.63 -0.33 -7.11
CA GLU A 196 -19.60 -0.80 -8.03
C GLU A 196 -20.01 -2.07 -8.78
N SER A 197 -19.64 -2.13 -10.06
CA SER A 197 -19.33 -3.40 -10.72
C SER A 197 -18.06 -3.96 -10.09
N SER A 198 -18.22 -4.54 -8.91
CA SER A 198 -17.16 -5.21 -8.15
C SER A 198 -16.74 -6.49 -8.88
N LYS A 199 -16.03 -6.36 -10.01
CA LYS A 199 -15.21 -7.45 -10.55
C LYS A 199 -14.13 -7.89 -9.54
N ASN A 200 -13.83 -7.05 -8.54
CA ASN A 200 -12.81 -7.28 -7.53
C ASN A 200 -13.39 -7.67 -6.15
N VAL A 201 -14.44 -8.48 -6.08
CA VAL A 201 -14.61 -9.28 -4.86
C VAL A 201 -13.66 -10.47 -4.96
N ASN A 202 -12.38 -10.25 -4.64
CA ASN A 202 -11.45 -11.33 -4.37
C ASN A 202 -12.00 -12.09 -3.15
N LEU A 203 -12.77 -13.14 -3.41
CA LEU A 203 -13.27 -14.03 -2.40
C LEU A 203 -12.13 -14.98 -2.03
N ASP A 204 -11.18 -14.47 -1.26
CA ASP A 204 -10.03 -15.22 -0.76
C ASP A 204 -10.43 -16.62 -0.32
N HIS A 205 -9.65 -17.62 -0.73
CA HIS A 205 -9.84 -18.96 -0.24
C HIS A 205 -9.76 -18.98 1.29
N VAL A 206 -10.77 -19.61 1.84
CA VAL A 206 -11.05 -19.75 3.26
C VAL A 206 -9.88 -20.41 4.05
N THR A 207 -8.90 -21.00 3.39
CA THR A 207 -7.69 -21.53 4.05
C THR A 207 -6.68 -20.45 4.49
N ALA A 208 -6.78 -19.22 3.99
CA ALA A 208 -5.91 -18.10 4.36
C ALA A 208 -6.39 -17.31 5.59
N LEU A 209 -7.58 -17.62 6.12
CA LEU A 209 -8.33 -16.71 7.01
C LEU A 209 -7.71 -16.47 8.39
N VAL A 210 -6.90 -17.40 8.92
CA VAL A 210 -6.40 -17.30 10.31
C VAL A 210 -5.00 -17.87 10.49
N ASP A 211 -4.13 -17.09 11.13
CA ASP A 211 -2.80 -17.50 11.55
C ASP A 211 -2.78 -17.98 13.01
N PHE A 212 -2.82 -19.31 13.21
CA PHE A 212 -2.81 -19.90 14.55
C PHE A 212 -1.60 -19.48 15.41
N ALA A 213 -0.46 -19.14 14.81
CA ALA A 213 0.73 -18.77 15.58
C ALA A 213 0.61 -17.37 16.21
N VAL A 214 -0.11 -16.45 15.57
CA VAL A 214 -0.40 -15.12 16.14
C VAL A 214 -1.46 -15.25 17.24
N HIS A 215 -2.47 -16.10 17.00
CA HIS A 215 -3.56 -16.33 17.95
C HIS A 215 -3.12 -17.06 19.23
N SER A 216 -2.13 -17.97 19.13
CA SER A 216 -1.63 -18.76 20.26
C SER A 216 -0.75 -17.98 21.25
N ASN A 217 -0.21 -16.82 20.86
CA ASN A 217 0.55 -15.97 21.78
C ASN A 217 -0.39 -15.20 22.71
N VAL A 218 -0.59 -15.71 23.92
CA VAL A 218 -1.60 -15.22 24.88
C VAL A 218 -1.10 -14.14 25.83
N ASP A 219 0.20 -13.86 25.82
CA ASP A 219 0.86 -12.98 26.78
C ASP A 219 0.64 -11.48 26.50
N ARG A 220 0.08 -11.14 25.32
CA ARG A 220 -0.16 -9.77 24.88
C ARG A 220 -1.53 -9.58 24.25
N ASN A 221 -2.02 -8.33 24.22
CA ASN A 221 -3.24 -7.98 23.46
C ASN A 221 -3.06 -8.35 21.98
N LEU A 222 -4.16 -8.66 21.30
CA LEU A 222 -4.15 -8.92 19.87
C LEU A 222 -4.68 -7.71 19.11
N THR A 223 -3.94 -7.24 18.13
CA THR A 223 -4.30 -6.12 17.25
C THR A 223 -4.24 -6.59 15.80
N VAL A 224 -5.34 -6.48 15.06
CA VAL A 224 -5.45 -7.00 13.69
C VAL A 224 -6.03 -5.96 12.75
N PHE A 225 -5.41 -5.79 11.58
CA PHE A 225 -5.95 -5.03 10.47
C PHE A 225 -6.41 -5.98 9.36
N LEU A 226 -7.65 -5.80 8.88
CA LEU A 226 -8.23 -6.56 7.78
C LEU A 226 -8.63 -5.59 6.67
N GLY A 227 -7.85 -5.54 5.58
CA GLY A 227 -8.13 -4.74 4.38
C GLY A 227 -8.79 -5.57 3.28
N GLY A 228 -9.82 -5.00 2.64
CA GLY A 228 -10.62 -5.70 1.63
C GLY A 228 -11.54 -6.76 2.27
N LEU A 229 -12.34 -6.34 3.24
CA LEU A 229 -13.10 -7.24 4.11
C LEU A 229 -14.13 -8.12 3.37
N GLY A 230 -14.80 -7.58 2.36
CA GLY A 230 -15.85 -8.22 1.56
C GLY A 230 -17.03 -8.71 2.40
N ASP A 231 -17.18 -10.03 2.50
CA ASP A 231 -18.22 -10.69 3.32
C ASP A 231 -17.82 -10.92 4.78
N ALA A 232 -16.69 -10.35 5.21
CA ALA A 232 -16.14 -10.45 6.55
C ALA A 232 -15.84 -11.89 7.02
N ARG A 233 -15.73 -12.87 6.11
CA ARG A 233 -15.31 -14.25 6.44
C ARG A 233 -14.02 -14.31 7.26
N HIS A 234 -13.05 -13.44 6.96
CA HIS A 234 -11.78 -13.31 7.67
C HIS A 234 -12.00 -12.93 9.14
N PHE A 235 -12.85 -11.93 9.37
CA PHE A 235 -13.19 -11.48 10.71
C PHE A 235 -13.92 -12.58 11.49
N TYR A 236 -14.97 -13.18 10.90
CA TYR A 236 -15.73 -14.26 11.57
C TYR A 236 -14.85 -15.46 11.91
N ALA A 237 -13.95 -15.87 11.00
CA ALA A 237 -13.05 -17.00 11.24
C ALA A 237 -12.07 -16.70 12.39
N GLN A 238 -11.52 -15.48 12.45
CA GLN A 238 -10.66 -15.06 13.56
C GLN A 238 -11.40 -15.05 14.89
N VAL A 239 -12.62 -14.50 14.94
CA VAL A 239 -13.45 -14.53 16.16
C VAL A 239 -13.74 -15.96 16.60
N ALA A 240 -14.09 -16.86 15.67
CA ALA A 240 -14.33 -18.27 15.99
C ALA A 240 -13.09 -18.97 16.56
N ILE A 241 -11.91 -18.75 15.97
CA ILE A 241 -10.64 -19.33 16.45
C ILE A 241 -10.21 -18.76 17.79
N LEU A 242 -10.44 -17.47 18.06
CA LEU A 242 -10.24 -16.89 19.39
C LEU A 242 -11.08 -17.63 20.44
N GLY A 243 -12.35 -17.93 20.12
CA GLY A 243 -13.21 -18.72 20.99
C GLY A 243 -12.70 -20.15 21.25
N VAL A 244 -12.13 -20.81 20.24
CA VAL A 244 -11.51 -22.15 20.38
C VAL A 244 -10.25 -22.08 21.23
N THR A 245 -9.37 -21.11 20.96
CA THR A 245 -8.11 -20.89 21.66
C THR A 245 -8.35 -20.61 23.14
N GLU A 246 -9.28 -19.71 23.46
CA GLU A 246 -9.72 -19.42 24.84
C GLU A 246 -10.23 -20.68 25.58
N ARG A 247 -10.97 -21.57 24.89
CA ARG A 247 -11.41 -22.84 25.49
C ARG A 247 -10.24 -23.78 25.80
N MET A 248 -9.29 -23.91 24.87
CA MET A 248 -8.14 -24.80 25.06
C MET A 248 -7.25 -24.33 26.22
N ILE A 249 -7.13 -23.00 26.42
CA ILE A 249 -6.30 -22.41 27.48
C ILE A 249 -6.98 -22.46 28.84
N MET A 250 -8.32 -22.47 28.93
CA MET A 250 -9.08 -22.55 30.19
C MET A 250 -8.87 -23.85 31.00
N HIS A 251 -8.11 -24.83 30.49
CA HIS A 251 -7.56 -25.91 31.31
C HIS A 251 -6.38 -25.46 32.20
N SER A 252 -5.95 -24.21 32.09
CA SER A 252 -5.02 -23.49 32.98
C SER A 252 -5.80 -22.65 34.01
N THR A 253 -5.29 -22.55 35.23
CA THR A 253 -6.02 -22.14 36.46
C THR A 253 -6.48 -20.67 36.55
N SER A 254 -6.50 -19.87 35.47
CA SER A 254 -6.90 -18.46 35.52
C SER A 254 -7.55 -17.96 34.21
N PRO A 255 -8.59 -17.10 34.27
CA PRO A 255 -9.25 -16.54 33.09
C PRO A 255 -8.32 -15.55 32.36
N LEU A 256 -8.30 -15.62 31.02
CA LEU A 256 -7.53 -14.73 30.16
C LEU A 256 -8.04 -13.28 30.26
N LYS A 257 -7.12 -12.33 30.42
CA LYS A 257 -7.40 -10.88 30.47
C LYS A 257 -7.04 -10.14 29.17
N ARG A 258 -6.71 -10.87 28.11
CA ARG A 258 -6.24 -10.34 26.81
C ARG A 258 -7.30 -9.44 26.16
N ARG A 259 -6.93 -8.27 25.65
CA ARG A 259 -7.83 -7.45 24.82
C ARG A 259 -7.65 -7.78 23.34
N TYR A 260 -8.72 -7.64 22.56
CA TYR A 260 -8.74 -7.90 21.12
C TYR A 260 -9.17 -6.64 20.40
N GLN A 261 -8.36 -6.14 19.48
CA GLN A 261 -8.67 -5.00 18.64
C GLN A 261 -8.63 -5.40 17.16
N PHE A 262 -9.67 -5.03 16.41
CA PHE A 262 -9.75 -5.24 14.97
C PHE A 262 -10.05 -3.94 14.24
N THR A 263 -9.27 -3.65 13.20
CA THR A 263 -9.55 -2.59 12.22
C THR A 263 -10.06 -3.26 10.95
N LEU A 264 -11.31 -2.96 10.58
CA LEU A 264 -12.00 -3.53 9.44
C LEU A 264 -12.06 -2.47 8.33
N ASN A 265 -11.19 -2.60 7.33
CA ASN A 265 -11.13 -1.70 6.19
C ASN A 265 -11.86 -2.27 4.97
N GLU A 266 -12.76 -1.47 4.39
CA GLU A 266 -13.60 -1.85 3.28
C GLU A 266 -13.92 -0.62 2.41
N SER A 267 -13.82 -0.75 1.09
CA SER A 267 -14.16 0.31 0.15
C SER A 267 -15.67 0.34 -0.13
N SER A 268 -16.35 -0.80 -0.10
CA SER A 268 -17.78 -0.92 -0.39
C SER A 268 -18.68 -0.60 0.82
N ARG A 269 -19.36 0.56 0.75
CA ARG A 269 -20.40 0.97 1.74
C ARG A 269 -21.48 -0.10 1.92
N ALA A 270 -21.89 -0.76 0.83
CA ALA A 270 -22.91 -1.82 0.87
C ALA A 270 -22.39 -3.11 1.53
N ALA A 271 -21.11 -3.46 1.36
CA ALA A 271 -20.51 -4.56 2.09
C ALA A 271 -20.45 -4.27 3.60
N ILE A 272 -20.05 -3.04 4.00
CA ILE A 272 -20.07 -2.62 5.41
C ILE A 272 -21.49 -2.70 5.98
N ALA A 273 -22.49 -2.14 5.30
CA ALA A 273 -23.89 -2.18 5.73
C ALA A 273 -24.39 -3.62 5.92
N ARG A 274 -24.05 -4.53 5.00
CA ARG A 274 -24.43 -5.95 5.09
C ARG A 274 -23.78 -6.61 6.30
N ASN A 275 -22.48 -6.39 6.48
CA ASN A 275 -21.73 -6.95 7.60
C ASN A 275 -22.23 -6.38 8.93
N LEU A 276 -22.62 -5.11 8.99
CA LEU A 276 -23.22 -4.50 10.18
C LEU A 276 -24.51 -5.22 10.61
N VAL A 277 -25.40 -5.54 9.66
CA VAL A 277 -26.61 -6.33 9.96
C VAL A 277 -26.24 -7.72 10.50
N LEU A 278 -25.30 -8.41 9.87
CA LEU A 278 -24.83 -9.72 10.33
C LEU A 278 -24.25 -9.64 11.75
N LEU A 279 -23.44 -8.63 12.06
CA LEU A 279 -22.87 -8.45 13.39
C LEU A 279 -23.93 -8.18 14.46
N VAL A 280 -24.98 -7.42 14.15
CA VAL A 280 -26.11 -7.19 15.07
C VAL A 280 -26.86 -8.49 15.36
N LEU A 281 -27.21 -9.27 14.34
CA LEU A 281 -27.89 -10.56 14.51
C LEU A 281 -27.03 -11.57 15.32
N LEU A 282 -25.71 -11.58 15.10
CA LEU A 282 -24.79 -12.42 15.83
C LEU A 282 -24.59 -11.95 17.29
N ASP A 283 -24.53 -10.65 17.57
CA ASP A 283 -24.46 -10.11 18.94
C ASP A 283 -25.77 -10.35 19.70
N GLU A 284 -26.93 -10.26 19.02
CA GLU A 284 -28.23 -10.63 19.59
C GLU A 284 -28.24 -12.08 20.08
N LEU A 285 -27.83 -13.02 19.21
CA LEU A 285 -27.65 -14.44 19.57
C LEU A 285 -26.63 -14.66 20.70
N ALA A 286 -25.61 -13.81 20.79
CA ALA A 286 -24.60 -13.88 21.84
C ALA A 286 -25.16 -13.41 23.20
N CYS A 287 -25.97 -12.35 23.20
CA CYS A 287 -26.57 -11.74 24.39
C CYS A 287 -27.75 -12.52 24.95
N LEU A 288 -28.64 -13.00 24.09
CA LEU A 288 -29.89 -13.63 24.51
C LEU A 288 -29.68 -15.13 24.76
N THR A 289 -29.42 -15.50 26.02
CA THR A 289 -29.18 -16.91 26.39
C THR A 289 -30.46 -17.75 26.45
N GLU A 290 -31.62 -17.13 26.70
CA GLU A 290 -32.92 -17.79 26.93
C GLU A 290 -33.87 -17.79 25.72
N ILE A 291 -33.41 -17.42 24.53
CA ILE A 291 -34.24 -17.47 23.31
C ILE A 291 -34.75 -18.88 23.00
N PRO A 292 -36.04 -19.03 22.65
CA PRO A 292 -36.59 -20.29 22.17
C PRO A 292 -35.76 -20.87 21.01
N GLN A 293 -35.59 -22.19 20.99
CA GLN A 293 -34.77 -22.84 19.97
C GLN A 293 -35.30 -22.62 18.55
N ALA A 294 -36.61 -22.48 18.38
CA ALA A 294 -37.24 -22.15 17.09
C ALA A 294 -36.76 -20.77 16.59
N GLU A 295 -36.93 -19.74 17.41
CA GLU A 295 -36.48 -18.38 17.12
C GLU A 295 -34.97 -18.30 16.89
N ARG A 296 -34.17 -18.96 17.73
CA ARG A 296 -32.71 -19.07 17.54
C ARG A 296 -32.36 -19.65 16.16
N THR A 297 -33.05 -20.71 15.76
CA THR A 297 -32.82 -21.37 14.46
C THR A 297 -33.26 -20.48 13.31
N GLU A 298 -34.33 -19.71 13.49
CA GLU A 298 -34.79 -18.70 12.52
C GLU A 298 -33.75 -17.59 12.33
N ILE A 299 -33.17 -17.04 13.41
CA ILE A 299 -32.12 -16.01 13.32
C ILE A 299 -30.88 -16.56 12.58
N TYR A 300 -30.41 -17.78 12.92
CA TYR A 300 -29.32 -18.40 12.16
C TYR A 300 -29.67 -18.62 10.69
N THR A 301 -30.95 -18.89 10.39
CA THR A 301 -31.44 -19.05 9.01
C THR A 301 -31.39 -17.71 8.27
N THR A 302 -31.78 -16.61 8.91
CA THR A 302 -31.65 -15.26 8.35
C THR A 302 -30.19 -14.87 8.11
N VAL A 303 -29.29 -15.11 9.09
CA VAL A 303 -27.84 -14.92 8.92
C VAL A 303 -27.30 -15.69 7.72
N TYR A 304 -27.71 -16.96 7.57
CA TYR A 304 -27.33 -17.80 6.44
C TYR A 304 -27.77 -17.24 5.09
N TYR A 305 -29.02 -16.77 4.98
CA TYR A 305 -29.50 -16.16 3.73
C TYR A 305 -28.82 -14.82 3.42
N ILE A 306 -28.59 -13.96 4.41
CA ILE A 306 -27.87 -12.69 4.20
C ILE A 306 -26.44 -12.94 3.74
N PHE A 307 -25.77 -13.92 4.35
CA PHE A 307 -24.37 -14.24 4.06
C PHE A 307 -24.17 -14.95 2.71
N ALA A 308 -25.02 -15.92 2.36
CA ALA A 308 -24.78 -16.84 1.24
C ALA A 308 -25.87 -16.88 0.16
N GLY A 309 -27.08 -16.36 0.44
CA GLY A 309 -28.25 -16.55 -0.42
C GLY A 309 -28.57 -15.37 -1.33
N VAL A 310 -28.52 -15.59 -2.65
CA VAL A 310 -28.91 -14.58 -3.68
C VAL A 310 -30.41 -14.23 -3.60
N ILE A 311 -31.22 -15.21 -3.17
CA ILE A 311 -32.65 -15.08 -2.91
C ILE A 311 -32.94 -15.53 -1.49
N MET A 312 -34.05 -15.04 -0.92
CA MET A 312 -34.45 -15.37 0.45
C MET A 312 -35.98 -15.42 0.60
N PRO A 313 -36.49 -16.21 1.56
CA PRO A 313 -37.92 -16.24 1.86
C PRO A 313 -38.38 -14.96 2.57
N ARG A 314 -39.69 -14.65 2.49
CA ARG A 314 -40.24 -13.39 3.01
C ARG A 314 -40.02 -13.19 4.50
N TYR A 315 -40.18 -14.23 5.32
CA TYR A 315 -39.93 -14.12 6.76
C TYR A 315 -38.49 -13.70 7.09
N ALA A 316 -37.51 -14.17 6.30
CA ALA A 316 -36.11 -13.81 6.48
C ALA A 316 -35.84 -12.37 6.04
N LEU A 317 -36.51 -11.92 4.97
CA LEU A 317 -36.49 -10.53 4.52
C LEU A 317 -37.11 -9.60 5.58
N ASP A 318 -38.28 -9.95 6.14
CA ASP A 318 -38.94 -9.14 7.17
C ASP A 318 -38.04 -8.95 8.39
N ARG A 319 -37.34 -10.02 8.82
CA ARG A 319 -36.36 -9.95 9.92
C ARG A 319 -35.12 -9.10 9.57
N LEU A 320 -34.62 -9.21 8.34
CA LEU A 320 -33.56 -8.33 7.83
C LEU A 320 -33.99 -6.87 7.90
N LEU A 321 -35.15 -6.52 7.35
CA LEU A 321 -35.66 -5.14 7.31
C LEU A 321 -35.96 -4.59 8.72
N HIS A 322 -36.41 -5.44 9.65
CA HIS A 322 -36.55 -5.06 11.05
C HIS A 322 -35.20 -4.69 11.68
N SER A 323 -34.16 -5.49 11.43
CA SER A 323 -32.80 -5.22 11.92
C SER A 323 -32.23 -3.93 11.31
N VAL A 324 -32.45 -3.73 10.01
CA VAL A 324 -32.06 -2.50 9.29
C VAL A 324 -32.71 -1.26 9.91
N ASN A 325 -34.02 -1.28 10.14
CA ASN A 325 -34.74 -0.18 10.81
C ASN A 325 -34.15 0.13 12.19
N SER A 326 -33.84 -0.90 12.99
CA SER A 326 -33.21 -0.70 14.31
C SER A 326 -31.82 -0.08 14.20
N ILE A 327 -31.01 -0.49 13.21
CA ILE A 327 -29.66 0.03 12.99
C ILE A 327 -29.74 1.49 12.55
N VAL A 328 -30.58 1.81 11.56
CA VAL A 328 -30.79 3.19 11.07
C VAL A 328 -31.22 4.11 12.20
N GLY A 329 -32.15 3.67 13.07
CA GLY A 329 -32.56 4.42 14.25
C GLY A 329 -31.40 4.76 15.17
N ARG A 330 -30.54 3.77 15.50
CA ARG A 330 -29.35 3.97 16.35
C ARG A 330 -28.35 4.93 15.70
N LEU A 331 -28.04 4.74 14.42
CA LEU A 331 -27.10 5.59 13.69
C LEU A 331 -27.59 7.05 13.63
N ARG A 332 -28.88 7.27 13.32
CA ARG A 332 -29.48 8.63 13.32
C ARG A 332 -29.42 9.30 14.69
N ASN A 333 -29.55 8.54 15.77
CA ASN A 333 -29.51 9.05 17.15
C ASN A 333 -28.08 9.13 17.74
N ASN A 334 -27.03 8.82 16.96
CA ASN A 334 -25.66 8.74 17.46
C ASN A 334 -25.48 7.69 18.59
N GLU A 335 -26.27 6.63 18.55
CA GLU A 335 -26.18 5.52 19.51
C GLU A 335 -25.27 4.41 18.95
N PRO A 336 -24.47 3.74 19.81
CA PRO A 336 -23.66 2.62 19.37
C PRO A 336 -24.54 1.48 18.84
N VAL A 337 -24.25 1.01 17.62
CA VAL A 337 -25.01 -0.08 17.00
C VAL A 337 -24.84 -1.38 17.79
N VAL A 338 -23.60 -1.71 18.15
CA VAL A 338 -23.26 -2.72 19.17
C VAL A 338 -22.13 -2.19 20.06
N PRO A 339 -22.02 -2.60 21.34
CA PRO A 339 -21.15 -1.93 22.31
C PRO A 339 -19.64 -1.98 22.01
N TRP A 340 -19.20 -2.98 21.24
CA TRP A 340 -17.79 -3.23 20.93
C TRP A 340 -17.38 -2.76 19.53
N LEU A 341 -18.30 -2.16 18.76
CA LEU A 341 -18.08 -1.70 17.39
C LEU A 341 -18.14 -0.17 17.30
N GLN A 342 -17.15 0.42 16.64
CA GLN A 342 -17.04 1.84 16.37
C GLN A 342 -17.22 2.10 14.87
N ILE A 343 -18.01 3.12 14.56
CA ILE A 343 -18.26 3.62 13.19
C ILE A 343 -17.97 5.12 13.24
N HIS A 344 -17.13 5.60 12.33
CA HIS A 344 -16.75 7.01 12.27
C HIS A 344 -17.92 7.90 11.86
N ASP A 345 -17.94 9.12 12.39
CA ASP A 345 -19.03 10.08 12.18
C ASP A 345 -19.15 10.49 10.71
N SER A 346 -18.02 10.62 10.02
CA SER A 346 -17.90 10.90 8.58
C SER A 346 -18.62 9.86 7.71
N ASP A 347 -18.62 8.59 8.14
CA ASP A 347 -19.09 7.46 7.33
C ASP A 347 -20.57 7.18 7.58
N ARG A 348 -21.13 7.75 8.64
CA ARG A 348 -22.45 7.40 9.16
C ARG A 348 -23.59 7.71 8.20
N LEU A 349 -23.60 8.91 7.64
CA LEU A 349 -24.64 9.35 6.70
C LEU A 349 -24.65 8.47 5.45
N HIS A 350 -23.48 8.08 4.98
CA HIS A 350 -23.32 7.17 3.84
C HIS A 350 -23.90 5.78 4.14
N LEU A 351 -23.66 5.23 5.33
CA LEU A 351 -24.23 3.95 5.74
C LEU A 351 -25.75 4.01 5.92
N ILE A 352 -26.28 5.09 6.50
CA ILE A 352 -27.72 5.31 6.65
C ILE A 352 -28.39 5.30 5.27
N SER A 353 -27.85 6.01 4.29
CA SER A 353 -28.40 6.07 2.93
C SER A 353 -28.49 4.68 2.27
N VAL A 354 -27.44 3.86 2.40
CA VAL A 354 -27.46 2.49 1.85
C VAL A 354 -28.49 1.61 2.55
N LEU A 355 -28.55 1.67 3.88
CA LEU A 355 -29.51 0.89 4.68
C LEU A 355 -30.96 1.27 4.36
N GLU A 356 -31.24 2.56 4.19
CA GLU A 356 -32.57 3.06 3.81
C GLU A 356 -32.97 2.64 2.40
N SER A 357 -32.02 2.58 1.47
CA SER A 357 -32.28 2.06 0.13
C SER A 357 -32.80 0.61 0.12
N TRP A 358 -32.52 -0.17 1.17
CA TRP A 358 -33.06 -1.52 1.32
C TRP A 358 -34.48 -1.54 1.90
N LEU A 359 -34.88 -0.49 2.61
CA LEU A 359 -36.24 -0.32 3.14
C LEU A 359 -37.23 0.13 2.05
N ASP A 360 -36.75 0.91 1.09
CA ASP A 360 -37.55 1.50 0.00
C ASP A 360 -37.76 0.56 -1.20
N ILE A 361 -37.40 -0.72 -1.08
CA ILE A 361 -37.60 -1.70 -2.14
C ILE A 361 -39.09 -2.02 -2.22
N GLU A 362 -39.81 -1.29 -3.08
CA GLU A 362 -41.19 -1.65 -3.42
C GLU A 362 -41.23 -3.11 -3.88
N PRO A 363 -42.25 -3.91 -3.45
CA PRO A 363 -42.44 -5.28 -3.90
C PRO A 363 -42.60 -5.45 -5.42
N ASN A 364 -42.80 -4.35 -6.16
CA ASN A 364 -43.02 -4.34 -7.61
C ASN A 364 -41.93 -3.51 -8.34
N ASN A 365 -41.12 -4.21 -9.14
CA ASN A 365 -40.29 -3.69 -10.23
C ASN A 365 -39.06 -2.82 -9.92
N ARG A 366 -37.90 -3.49 -9.91
CA ARG A 366 -36.80 -3.15 -10.87
C ARG A 366 -36.15 -4.37 -11.53
N LEU A 367 -36.29 -5.58 -10.96
CA LEU A 367 -35.80 -6.82 -11.56
C LEU A 367 -36.79 -7.97 -11.39
N SER A 368 -37.05 -8.67 -12.48
CA SER A 368 -37.75 -9.96 -12.42
C SER A 368 -36.90 -10.95 -11.62
N MET A 369 -37.50 -11.65 -10.64
CA MET A 369 -36.82 -12.71 -9.88
C MET A 369 -36.22 -13.77 -10.82
N SER A 370 -36.88 -14.02 -11.96
CA SER A 370 -36.34 -14.90 -13.00
C SER A 370 -34.99 -14.42 -13.50
N ASN A 371 -34.84 -13.12 -13.79
CA ASN A 371 -33.58 -12.57 -14.29
C ASN A 371 -32.44 -12.71 -13.28
N VAL A 372 -32.72 -12.56 -11.98
CA VAL A 372 -31.72 -12.74 -10.92
C VAL A 372 -31.31 -14.20 -10.80
N ILE A 373 -32.28 -15.12 -10.82
CA ILE A 373 -32.02 -16.57 -10.85
C ILE A 373 -31.17 -16.93 -12.07
N ASP A 374 -31.57 -16.48 -13.26
CA ASP A 374 -30.90 -16.81 -14.52
C ASP A 374 -29.45 -16.26 -14.53
N ARG A 375 -29.23 -15.03 -14.03
CA ARG A 375 -27.87 -14.47 -13.88
C ARG A 375 -27.01 -15.25 -12.89
N ALA A 376 -27.56 -15.61 -11.73
CA ALA A 376 -26.83 -16.36 -10.72
C ALA A 376 -26.43 -17.76 -11.23
N VAL A 377 -27.36 -18.44 -11.91
CA VAL A 377 -27.10 -19.73 -12.57
C VAL A 377 -26.05 -19.59 -13.66
N GLN A 378 -26.16 -18.59 -14.53
CA GLN A 378 -25.18 -18.34 -15.58
C GLN A 378 -23.79 -18.11 -14.99
N SER A 379 -23.67 -17.29 -13.95
CA SER A 379 -22.39 -17.02 -13.28
C SER A 379 -21.74 -18.28 -12.67
N LEU A 380 -22.55 -19.17 -12.06
CA LEU A 380 -22.07 -20.46 -11.57
C LEU A 380 -21.55 -21.35 -12.72
N TYR A 381 -22.23 -21.35 -13.87
CA TYR A 381 -21.79 -22.09 -15.05
C TYR A 381 -20.50 -21.50 -15.64
N ASP A 382 -20.40 -20.18 -15.80
CA ASP A 382 -19.21 -19.51 -16.31
C ASP A 382 -17.99 -19.81 -15.44
N THR A 383 -18.17 -19.75 -14.12
CA THR A 383 -17.16 -20.11 -13.12
C THR A 383 -16.77 -21.59 -13.19
N SER A 384 -17.71 -22.48 -13.54
CA SER A 384 -17.45 -23.92 -13.68
C SER A 384 -16.77 -24.27 -15.02
N MET A 385 -17.05 -23.53 -16.09
CA MET A 385 -16.52 -23.76 -17.44
C MET A 385 -15.11 -23.21 -17.60
N SER A 386 -14.81 -22.06 -16.98
CA SER A 386 -13.45 -21.50 -16.90
C SER A 386 -12.46 -22.48 -16.24
N ARG A 387 -12.94 -23.39 -15.38
CA ARG A 387 -12.13 -24.45 -14.75
C ARG A 387 -11.94 -25.72 -15.61
N LYS A 388 -12.70 -25.91 -16.69
CA LYS A 388 -12.66 -27.13 -17.53
C LYS A 388 -11.64 -27.08 -18.67
N THR A 389 -11.12 -25.91 -19.02
CA THR A 389 -10.15 -25.72 -20.11
C THR A 389 -8.71 -26.08 -19.74
N GLY A 390 -8.42 -26.34 -18.46
CA GLY A 390 -7.17 -26.98 -18.01
C GLY A 390 -7.36 -28.50 -17.90
N CYS A 391 -6.53 -29.27 -18.60
CA CYS A 391 -6.59 -30.74 -18.63
C CYS A 391 -6.55 -31.36 -17.22
N ASP A 392 -7.68 -31.93 -16.75
CA ASP A 392 -7.80 -33.25 -16.10
C ASP A 392 -9.22 -33.45 -15.50
N PHE A 393 -9.77 -34.65 -15.67
CA PHE A 393 -11.19 -35.00 -15.50
C PHE A 393 -11.71 -35.15 -14.03
N ASP A 394 -11.09 -34.53 -13.01
CA ASP A 394 -11.46 -34.71 -11.59
C ASP A 394 -11.80 -33.40 -10.83
N GLY A 395 -11.87 -32.27 -11.54
CA GLY A 395 -11.99 -30.90 -11.00
C GLY A 395 -13.41 -30.30 -10.88
N CYS A 396 -14.49 -31.10 -10.91
CA CYS A 396 -15.83 -30.55 -10.67
C CYS A 396 -15.99 -30.08 -9.21
N PRO A 397 -16.69 -28.95 -8.95
CA PRO A 397 -17.00 -28.53 -7.58
C PRO A 397 -17.74 -29.65 -6.84
N LYS A 398 -17.21 -30.09 -5.69
CA LYS A 398 -17.72 -31.24 -4.93
C LYS A 398 -18.59 -30.73 -3.78
N ALA A 399 -19.84 -31.19 -3.74
CA ALA A 399 -20.74 -30.90 -2.62
C ALA A 399 -20.13 -31.37 -1.28
N PRO A 400 -20.32 -30.62 -0.18
CA PRO A 400 -20.01 -31.09 1.16
C PRO A 400 -20.69 -32.43 1.43
N PRO A 401 -20.10 -33.33 2.23
CA PRO A 401 -20.73 -34.61 2.55
C PRO A 401 -22.19 -34.42 3.05
N GLY A 402 -23.13 -35.11 2.41
CA GLY A 402 -24.56 -35.01 2.73
C GLY A 402 -25.35 -33.99 1.90
N CYS A 403 -24.69 -33.04 1.23
CA CYS A 403 -25.33 -31.94 0.50
C CYS A 403 -25.50 -32.19 -1.01
N GLN A 404 -25.25 -33.40 -1.52
CA GLN A 404 -25.20 -33.69 -2.96
C GLN A 404 -26.46 -33.27 -3.72
N LYS A 405 -27.64 -33.64 -3.21
CA LYS A 405 -28.92 -33.29 -3.85
C LYS A 405 -29.21 -31.79 -3.82
N GLU A 406 -28.87 -31.13 -2.71
CA GLU A 406 -29.06 -29.68 -2.57
C GLU A 406 -28.14 -28.92 -3.54
N PHE A 407 -26.90 -29.39 -3.68
CA PHE A 407 -25.92 -28.87 -4.61
C PHE A 407 -26.36 -29.02 -6.08
N GLU A 408 -26.82 -30.21 -6.48
CA GLU A 408 -27.36 -30.44 -7.83
C GLU A 408 -28.56 -29.53 -8.15
N THR A 409 -29.43 -29.31 -7.16
CA THR A 409 -30.57 -28.39 -7.30
C THR A 409 -30.08 -26.96 -7.45
N TYR A 410 -29.08 -26.55 -6.67
CA TYR A 410 -28.55 -25.19 -6.65
C TYR A 410 -28.00 -24.72 -8.00
N PHE A 411 -27.37 -25.61 -8.76
CA PHE A 411 -26.85 -25.31 -10.11
C PHE A 411 -27.94 -25.00 -11.14
N ASN A 412 -29.18 -25.41 -10.89
CA ASN A 412 -30.32 -25.14 -11.78
C ASN A 412 -31.21 -24.01 -11.24
N LEU A 413 -31.26 -23.85 -9.91
CA LEU A 413 -32.05 -22.86 -9.20
C LEU A 413 -31.30 -22.52 -7.91
N PRO A 414 -30.86 -21.27 -7.66
CA PRO A 414 -30.01 -20.89 -6.52
C PRO A 414 -30.78 -20.88 -5.19
N LEU A 415 -31.37 -22.02 -4.85
CA LEU A 415 -32.21 -22.26 -3.68
C LEU A 415 -31.38 -22.87 -2.55
N LEU A 416 -31.13 -22.08 -1.51
CA LEU A 416 -30.53 -22.56 -0.26
C LEU A 416 -31.63 -23.02 0.72
N GLN A 417 -31.49 -24.23 1.25
CA GLN A 417 -32.51 -24.83 2.12
C GLN A 417 -32.22 -24.51 3.60
N ALA A 418 -33.25 -24.07 4.32
CA ALA A 418 -33.21 -23.87 5.77
C ALA A 418 -33.34 -25.21 6.54
N SER A 419 -33.30 -25.14 7.88
CA SER A 419 -33.61 -26.31 8.70
C SER A 419 -35.05 -26.82 8.47
N ARG A 420 -35.26 -28.14 8.60
CA ARG A 420 -36.58 -28.75 8.39
C ARG A 420 -37.67 -28.18 9.30
N SER A 421 -37.31 -27.76 10.53
CA SER A 421 -38.26 -27.12 11.46
C SER A 421 -38.73 -25.77 10.94
N VAL A 422 -37.80 -24.91 10.50
CA VAL A 422 -38.12 -23.59 9.97
C VAL A 422 -38.92 -23.71 8.67
N MET A 423 -38.54 -24.64 7.78
CA MET A 423 -39.30 -24.87 6.55
C MET A 423 -40.71 -25.39 6.80
N ARG A 424 -40.92 -26.22 7.84
CA ARG A 424 -42.27 -26.71 8.18
C ARG A 424 -43.19 -25.58 8.64
N GLU A 425 -42.63 -24.62 9.36
CA GLU A 425 -43.37 -23.50 9.92
C GLU A 425 -43.68 -22.44 8.87
N HIS A 426 -42.66 -22.03 8.10
CA HIS A 426 -42.78 -20.88 7.19
C HIS A 426 -42.99 -21.26 5.72
N GLU A 427 -42.54 -22.44 5.30
CA GLU A 427 -42.50 -22.86 3.88
C GLU A 427 -43.03 -24.30 3.67
N PRO A 428 -44.22 -24.68 4.23
CA PRO A 428 -44.68 -26.07 4.25
C PRO A 428 -44.93 -26.65 2.85
N GLU A 429 -45.43 -25.83 1.92
CA GLU A 429 -45.64 -26.21 0.51
C GLU A 429 -44.31 -26.51 -0.20
N LEU A 430 -43.28 -25.66 -0.01
CA LEU A 430 -41.95 -25.88 -0.58
C LEU A 430 -41.29 -27.13 0.01
N LEU A 431 -41.43 -27.33 1.32
CA LEU A 431 -40.94 -28.53 1.98
C LEU A 431 -41.58 -29.79 1.38
N GLN A 432 -42.89 -29.78 1.12
CA GLN A 432 -43.58 -30.88 0.46
C GLN A 432 -43.05 -31.14 -0.96
N LEU A 433 -42.84 -30.08 -1.76
CA LEU A 433 -42.27 -30.20 -3.12
C LEU A 433 -40.87 -30.83 -3.09
N ILE A 434 -40.03 -30.43 -2.15
CA ILE A 434 -38.67 -30.97 -1.98
C ILE A 434 -38.71 -32.43 -1.49
N GLU A 435 -39.55 -32.75 -0.50
CA GLU A 435 -39.65 -34.11 0.05
C GLU A 435 -40.25 -35.11 -0.96
N THR A 436 -41.09 -34.65 -1.88
CA THR A 436 -41.66 -35.46 -2.98
C THR A 436 -40.77 -35.55 -4.22
N ASN A 437 -39.60 -34.89 -4.23
CA ASN A 437 -38.73 -34.74 -5.41
C ASN A 437 -39.49 -34.22 -6.65
N ALA A 438 -40.30 -33.17 -6.48
CA ALA A 438 -40.97 -32.51 -7.59
C ALA A 438 -39.96 -31.97 -8.63
N PRO A 439 -40.34 -31.85 -9.92
CA PRO A 439 -39.52 -31.21 -10.95
C PRO A 439 -39.04 -29.81 -10.54
N VAL A 440 -37.83 -29.43 -10.95
CA VAL A 440 -37.19 -28.14 -10.59
C VAL A 440 -38.04 -26.96 -11.06
N GLU A 441 -38.79 -27.11 -12.15
CA GLU A 441 -39.71 -26.12 -12.72
C GLU A 441 -40.87 -25.81 -11.79
N ASN A 442 -41.38 -26.81 -11.06
CA ASN A 442 -42.44 -26.61 -10.07
C ASN A 442 -41.89 -25.84 -8.86
N ILE A 443 -40.66 -26.18 -8.43
CA ILE A 443 -39.95 -25.48 -7.35
C ILE A 443 -39.64 -24.04 -7.77
N ARG A 444 -39.16 -23.83 -9.00
CA ARG A 444 -38.88 -22.50 -9.58
C ARG A 444 -40.15 -21.67 -9.62
N THR A 445 -41.28 -22.23 -10.07
CA THR A 445 -42.57 -21.53 -10.10
C THR A 445 -42.99 -21.06 -8.71
N TYR A 446 -42.82 -21.91 -7.70
CA TYR A 446 -43.10 -21.56 -6.30
C TYR A 446 -42.21 -20.41 -5.82
N VAL A 447 -40.89 -20.56 -5.99
CA VAL A 447 -39.89 -19.57 -5.56
C VAL A 447 -40.14 -18.23 -6.24
N VAL A 448 -40.32 -18.20 -7.56
CA VAL A 448 -40.64 -17.00 -8.34
C VAL A 448 -41.91 -16.30 -7.87
N GLY A 449 -42.90 -17.05 -7.38
CA GLY A 449 -44.15 -16.48 -6.88
C GLY A 449 -44.11 -15.97 -5.44
N LYS A 450 -43.30 -16.58 -4.56
CA LYS A 450 -43.37 -16.35 -3.10
C LYS A 450 -42.12 -15.76 -2.47
N TRP A 451 -40.93 -15.97 -3.03
CA TRP A 451 -39.67 -15.51 -2.44
C TRP A 451 -39.32 -14.09 -2.89
N CYS A 452 -38.20 -13.57 -2.38
CA CYS A 452 -37.68 -12.25 -2.72
C CYS A 452 -36.20 -12.31 -3.06
N VAL A 453 -35.72 -11.31 -3.81
CA VAL A 453 -34.28 -11.11 -4.04
C VAL A 453 -33.65 -10.62 -2.73
N ASN A 454 -32.47 -11.13 -2.38
CA ASN A 454 -31.73 -10.62 -1.23
C ASN A 454 -31.18 -9.21 -1.57
N PRO A 455 -31.68 -8.15 -0.92
CA PRO A 455 -31.30 -6.78 -1.27
C PRO A 455 -29.84 -6.46 -0.95
N THR A 456 -29.25 -7.17 0.02
CA THR A 456 -27.86 -6.97 0.47
C THR A 456 -26.82 -7.46 -0.54
N LEU A 457 -27.19 -8.41 -1.40
CA LEU A 457 -26.31 -8.93 -2.46
C LEU A 457 -26.57 -8.24 -3.80
N TYR A 458 -27.81 -7.80 -4.04
CA TYR A 458 -28.14 -7.08 -5.26
C TYR A 458 -27.49 -5.69 -5.31
N ALA A 459 -27.50 -4.95 -4.20
CA ALA A 459 -26.86 -3.64 -4.08
C ALA A 459 -25.32 -3.69 -4.10
N THR A 460 -24.69 -4.82 -4.41
CA THR A 460 -23.22 -4.96 -4.49
C THR A 460 -22.75 -5.46 -5.85
N GLU A 461 -23.67 -5.66 -6.82
CA GLU A 461 -23.41 -6.38 -8.09
C GLU A 461 -22.72 -7.75 -7.91
N GLN A 462 -22.78 -8.34 -6.70
CA GLN A 462 -22.23 -9.64 -6.32
C GLN A 462 -23.03 -10.83 -6.92
N THR A 463 -23.49 -10.73 -8.16
CA THR A 463 -24.02 -11.90 -8.88
C THR A 463 -22.91 -12.86 -9.32
N ASN A 464 -21.64 -12.41 -9.28
CA ASN A 464 -20.44 -13.22 -9.51
C ASN A 464 -19.98 -13.98 -8.26
N ALA A 465 -20.90 -14.69 -7.61
CA ALA A 465 -20.69 -15.26 -6.29
C ALA A 465 -19.72 -16.45 -6.29
N SER A 466 -18.80 -16.46 -5.33
CA SER A 466 -18.13 -17.68 -4.87
C SER A 466 -19.19 -18.72 -4.50
N ASN A 467 -18.99 -19.97 -4.93
CA ASN A 467 -19.92 -21.06 -4.65
C ASN A 467 -20.18 -21.18 -3.14
N PRO A 468 -21.41 -20.93 -2.64
CA PRO A 468 -21.69 -20.88 -1.20
C PRO A 468 -21.42 -22.23 -0.50
N PHE A 469 -21.48 -23.33 -1.25
CA PHE A 469 -21.13 -24.66 -0.74
C PHE A 469 -19.65 -24.78 -0.41
N ASP A 470 -18.77 -24.20 -1.21
CA ASP A 470 -17.33 -24.19 -0.96
C ASP A 470 -17.00 -23.29 0.23
N VAL A 471 -17.58 -22.09 0.27
CA VAL A 471 -17.36 -21.11 1.35
C VAL A 471 -17.79 -21.69 2.70
N CYS A 472 -19.02 -22.16 2.83
CA CYS A 472 -19.54 -22.66 4.11
C CYS A 472 -18.81 -23.93 4.56
N ARG A 473 -18.47 -24.84 3.62
CA ARG A 473 -17.68 -26.05 3.92
C ARG A 473 -16.32 -25.68 4.47
N ALA A 474 -15.64 -24.76 3.82
CA ALA A 474 -14.30 -24.38 4.22
C ALA A 474 -14.32 -23.65 5.57
N LEU A 475 -15.31 -22.77 5.82
CA LEU A 475 -15.42 -22.04 7.10
C LEU A 475 -15.65 -23.00 8.26
N TYR A 476 -16.53 -23.98 8.04
CA TYR A 476 -16.75 -25.06 8.99
C TYR A 476 -15.46 -25.88 9.23
N ASN A 477 -14.72 -26.23 8.18
CA ASN A 477 -13.52 -27.05 8.29
C ASN A 477 -12.39 -26.41 9.11
N ILE A 478 -12.28 -25.07 9.10
CA ILE A 478 -11.28 -24.34 9.91
C ILE A 478 -11.44 -24.67 11.40
N VAL A 479 -12.68 -24.80 11.86
CA VAL A 479 -13.00 -24.89 13.29
C VAL A 479 -13.47 -26.29 13.72
N SER A 480 -13.64 -27.22 12.77
CA SER A 480 -14.24 -28.55 13.01
C SER A 480 -13.35 -29.56 13.74
N ILE A 481 -12.20 -29.14 14.28
CA ILE A 481 -11.26 -29.98 15.05
C ILE A 481 -11.94 -30.71 16.22
N GLN A 482 -13.06 -30.18 16.74
CA GLN A 482 -13.79 -30.73 17.90
C GLN A 482 -14.92 -31.72 17.57
N GLU A 483 -15.37 -31.87 16.30
CA GLU A 483 -16.57 -32.67 15.96
C GLU A 483 -16.29 -34.04 15.32
N ARG A 484 -15.15 -34.69 15.64
CA ARG A 484 -14.96 -36.11 15.24
C ARG A 484 -16.01 -36.98 15.94
N GLY A 485 -17.06 -37.36 15.22
CA GLY A 485 -18.17 -38.20 15.72
C GLY A 485 -19.49 -37.46 15.95
N GLY A 486 -19.60 -36.18 15.55
CA GLY A 486 -20.87 -35.44 15.57
C GLY A 486 -21.93 -35.98 14.59
N PRO A 487 -23.19 -35.53 14.69
CA PRO A 487 -24.24 -35.95 13.77
C PRO A 487 -23.86 -35.64 12.32
N LYS A 488 -24.16 -36.57 11.41
CA LYS A 488 -23.91 -36.39 9.98
C LYS A 488 -24.72 -35.19 9.49
N LYS A 489 -24.01 -34.18 8.98
CA LYS A 489 -24.64 -33.03 8.34
C LYS A 489 -25.23 -33.45 6.99
N THR A 490 -26.43 -32.98 6.68
CA THR A 490 -27.22 -33.34 5.49
C THR A 490 -27.65 -32.14 4.66
N LYS A 491 -27.48 -30.92 5.17
CA LYS A 491 -27.84 -29.66 4.51
C LYS A 491 -26.74 -28.62 4.67
N LEU A 492 -26.62 -27.72 3.70
CA LEU A 492 -25.59 -26.67 3.75
C LEU A 492 -25.77 -25.74 4.95
N PHE A 493 -27.03 -25.46 5.31
CA PHE A 493 -27.39 -24.70 6.51
C PHE A 493 -26.71 -25.25 7.78
N GLU A 494 -26.56 -26.56 7.94
CA GLU A 494 -25.95 -27.16 9.14
C GLU A 494 -24.44 -26.86 9.21
N TYR A 495 -23.75 -26.75 8.08
CA TYR A 495 -22.36 -26.33 8.03
C TYR A 495 -22.22 -24.85 8.41
N ALA A 496 -23.03 -23.98 7.78
CA ALA A 496 -23.00 -22.54 8.02
C ALA A 496 -23.41 -22.18 9.47
N SER A 497 -24.53 -22.72 9.95
CA SER A 497 -25.03 -22.48 11.31
C SER A 497 -24.07 -23.01 12.37
N SER A 498 -23.42 -24.15 12.17
CA SER A 498 -22.40 -24.66 13.10
C SER A 498 -21.21 -23.69 13.20
N PHE A 499 -20.76 -23.13 12.08
CA PHE A 499 -19.70 -22.12 12.07
C PHE A 499 -20.13 -20.84 12.81
N PHE A 500 -21.28 -20.26 12.47
CA PHE A 500 -21.76 -19.05 13.13
C PHE A 500 -22.09 -19.28 14.61
N GLN A 501 -22.49 -20.49 15.01
CA GLN A 501 -22.63 -20.85 16.42
C GLN A 501 -21.29 -20.76 17.16
N MET A 502 -20.18 -21.14 16.53
CA MET A 502 -18.85 -20.96 17.11
C MET A 502 -18.49 -19.48 17.27
N VAL A 503 -18.82 -18.64 16.28
CA VAL A 503 -18.67 -17.17 16.36
C VAL A 503 -19.48 -16.62 17.52
N VAL A 504 -20.76 -16.97 17.64
CA VAL A 504 -21.66 -16.52 18.72
C VAL A 504 -21.13 -16.92 20.09
N VAL A 505 -20.67 -18.16 20.25
CA VAL A 505 -20.10 -18.60 21.53
C VAL A 505 -18.78 -17.88 21.84
N ALA A 506 -17.98 -17.56 20.83
CA ALA A 506 -16.76 -16.76 21.01
C ALA A 506 -17.12 -15.32 21.45
N LEU A 507 -18.02 -14.65 20.73
CA LEU A 507 -18.50 -13.30 21.04
C LEU A 507 -19.03 -13.22 22.48
N ARG A 508 -19.84 -14.19 22.90
CA ARG A 508 -20.35 -14.25 24.28
C ARG A 508 -19.23 -14.21 25.33
N LYS A 509 -18.05 -14.78 25.03
CA LYS A 509 -16.90 -14.80 25.94
C LYS A 509 -16.03 -13.55 25.84
N ILE A 510 -15.82 -13.01 24.64
CA ILE A 510 -14.82 -11.97 24.41
C ILE A 510 -15.40 -10.56 24.26
N ARG A 511 -16.72 -10.38 24.08
CA ARG A 511 -17.35 -9.09 23.77
C ARG A 511 -16.98 -7.95 24.73
N GLY A 512 -16.79 -8.24 26.03
CA GLY A 512 -16.36 -7.24 27.01
C GLY A 512 -14.89 -6.82 26.93
N ARG A 513 -14.10 -7.47 26.07
CA ARG A 513 -12.67 -7.21 25.81
C ARG A 513 -12.37 -7.04 24.32
N LEU A 514 -13.41 -6.99 23.48
CA LEU A 514 -13.33 -6.82 22.04
C LEU A 514 -13.57 -5.36 21.70
N SER A 515 -12.74 -4.81 20.81
CA SER A 515 -12.89 -3.49 20.22
C SER A 515 -12.74 -3.63 18.72
N VAL A 516 -13.70 -3.15 17.95
CA VAL A 516 -13.69 -3.22 16.49
C VAL A 516 -13.98 -1.84 15.94
N GLU A 517 -13.24 -1.41 14.94
CA GLU A 517 -13.47 -0.16 14.22
C GLU A 517 -13.63 -0.45 12.72
N TYR A 518 -14.62 0.19 12.09
CA TYR A 518 -14.77 0.19 10.63
C TYR A 518 -14.08 1.41 10.04
N VAL A 519 -13.28 1.22 8.98
CA VAL A 519 -12.63 2.29 8.23
C VAL A 519 -13.04 2.19 6.76
N LEU A 520 -13.85 3.13 6.29
CA LEU A 520 -14.29 3.19 4.90
C LEU A 520 -13.16 3.74 4.01
N GLY A 521 -12.83 3.05 2.91
CA GLY A 521 -11.92 3.56 1.88
C GLY A 521 -10.85 2.58 1.42
N ASP A 522 -9.93 3.06 0.58
CA ASP A 522 -8.80 2.28 0.06
C ASP A 522 -7.82 1.90 1.18
N ALA A 523 -7.28 0.67 1.13
CA ALA A 523 -6.42 0.14 2.18
C ALA A 523 -5.10 0.92 2.31
N LEU A 524 -4.52 1.40 1.20
CA LEU A 524 -3.28 2.19 1.23
C LEU A 524 -3.49 3.50 1.99
N LEU A 525 -4.58 4.21 1.67
CA LEU A 525 -4.94 5.47 2.34
C LEU A 525 -5.26 5.26 3.81
N ALA A 526 -6.07 4.23 4.14
CA ALA A 526 -6.42 3.92 5.51
C ALA A 526 -5.17 3.59 6.36
N ILE A 527 -4.24 2.78 5.84
CA ILE A 527 -3.00 2.45 6.55
C ILE A 527 -2.12 3.69 6.71
N ASP A 528 -2.03 4.54 5.69
CA ASP A 528 -1.24 5.77 5.76
C ASP A 528 -1.81 6.78 6.76
N GLU A 529 -3.13 6.97 6.79
CA GLU A 529 -3.80 7.81 7.79
C GLU A 529 -3.57 7.31 9.22
N ILE A 530 -3.61 5.99 9.42
CA ILE A 530 -3.31 5.36 10.72
C ILE A 530 -1.84 5.55 11.09
N ARG A 531 -0.93 5.43 10.12
CA ARG A 531 0.51 5.63 10.29
C ARG A 531 0.84 7.08 10.68
N CYS A 532 0.16 8.03 10.06
CA CYS A 532 0.39 9.46 10.28
C CYS A 532 -0.46 10.05 11.42
N GLY A 533 -1.42 9.31 11.97
CA GLY A 533 -2.25 9.75 13.10
C GLY A 533 -3.39 10.71 12.73
N PHE A 534 -3.81 10.75 11.45
CA PHE A 534 -4.74 11.74 10.90
C PHE A 534 -6.23 11.42 10.99
N GLY A 535 -6.62 10.32 11.66
CA GLY A 535 -8.03 10.04 11.85
C GLY A 535 -8.67 11.08 12.77
N GLN A 536 -9.30 12.13 12.21
CA GLN A 536 -10.03 13.20 12.91
C GLN A 536 -11.07 12.68 13.94
N SER A 537 -11.38 11.38 13.90
CA SER A 537 -12.33 10.70 14.77
C SER A 537 -11.80 9.39 15.35
N ARG A 538 -10.50 9.10 15.27
CA ARG A 538 -9.91 7.95 15.97
C ARG A 538 -9.76 8.30 17.46
N HIS A 539 -10.47 7.58 18.31
CA HIS A 539 -10.26 7.68 19.75
C HIS A 539 -8.80 7.36 20.09
N ASN A 540 -8.17 8.16 20.96
CA ASN A 540 -6.80 7.97 21.47
C ASN A 540 -6.46 6.56 22.02
N ALA A 541 -7.46 5.67 22.14
CA ALA A 541 -7.33 4.30 22.62
C ALA A 541 -7.09 3.25 21.52
N THR A 542 -7.22 3.57 20.22
CA THR A 542 -7.00 2.61 19.13
C THR A 542 -5.51 2.49 18.78
N SER A 543 -4.99 1.26 18.75
CA SER A 543 -3.58 1.01 18.40
C SER A 543 -3.27 1.43 16.95
N ALA A 544 -2.13 2.10 16.76
CA ALA A 544 -1.53 2.35 15.44
C ALA A 544 -0.56 1.23 15.00
N SER A 545 -0.37 0.22 15.85
CA SER A 545 0.51 -0.92 15.61
C SER A 545 -0.25 -2.24 15.65
N TYR A 546 0.06 -3.15 14.70
CA TYR A 546 -0.69 -4.39 14.47
C TYR A 546 0.17 -5.65 14.60
N ASP A 547 -0.40 -6.72 15.16
CA ASP A 547 0.17 -8.07 15.19
C ASP A 547 -0.02 -8.81 13.86
N LEU A 548 -1.13 -8.54 13.18
CA LEU A 548 -1.49 -9.17 11.93
C LEU A 548 -2.13 -8.14 11.04
N ILE A 549 -1.59 -7.96 9.84
CA ILE A 549 -2.24 -7.21 8.77
C ILE A 549 -2.57 -8.22 7.68
N HIS A 550 -3.83 -8.31 7.29
CA HIS A 550 -4.26 -9.11 6.16
C HIS A 550 -4.86 -8.18 5.12
N LEU A 551 -4.38 -8.30 3.88
CA LEU A 551 -4.84 -7.53 2.73
C LEU A 551 -5.36 -8.51 1.67
N SER A 552 -6.62 -8.35 1.31
CA SER A 552 -7.25 -9.10 0.23
C SER A 552 -7.00 -8.41 -1.11
N GLY A 553 -6.55 -9.18 -2.11
CA GLY A 553 -6.22 -8.69 -3.44
C GLY A 553 -4.75 -8.37 -3.66
N SER A 554 -4.43 -8.02 -4.90
CA SER A 554 -3.07 -7.66 -5.28
C SER A 554 -2.68 -6.32 -4.64
N CYS A 555 -1.43 -6.25 -4.14
CA CYS A 555 -0.91 -5.10 -3.41
C CYS A 555 0.36 -4.57 -4.07
N ASP A 556 0.54 -3.26 -4.07
CA ASP A 556 1.74 -2.59 -4.56
C ASP A 556 2.81 -2.41 -3.47
N ILE A 557 4.00 -2.00 -3.90
CA ILE A 557 5.14 -1.75 -3.01
C ILE A 557 4.84 -0.65 -1.98
N PRO A 558 4.22 0.50 -2.34
CA PRO A 558 3.81 1.50 -1.34
C PRO A 558 2.92 0.92 -0.24
N THR A 559 1.93 0.09 -0.59
CA THR A 559 1.04 -0.55 0.39
C THR A 559 1.82 -1.47 1.32
N VAL A 560 2.72 -2.29 0.77
CA VAL A 560 3.59 -3.17 1.58
C VAL A 560 4.51 -2.36 2.50
N ILE A 561 5.09 -1.25 2.03
CA ILE A 561 5.96 -0.39 2.84
C ILE A 561 5.17 0.27 3.97
N SER A 562 4.00 0.85 3.68
CA SER A 562 3.14 1.48 4.68
C SER A 562 2.61 0.47 5.69
N ALA A 563 2.17 -0.71 5.25
CA ALA A 563 1.75 -1.81 6.12
C ALA A 563 2.92 -2.31 6.97
N SER A 564 4.12 -2.46 6.40
CA SER A 564 5.28 -2.95 7.17
C SER A 564 5.67 -1.99 8.29
N LYS A 565 5.50 -0.67 8.12
CA LYS A 565 5.75 0.33 9.17
C LYS A 565 4.73 0.29 10.31
N THR A 566 3.50 -0.15 10.06
CA THR A 566 2.45 -0.29 11.10
C THR A 566 2.46 -1.66 11.78
N LEU A 567 3.22 -2.64 11.29
CA LEU A 567 3.46 -3.90 12.01
C LEU A 567 4.26 -3.66 13.29
N ASN A 568 3.85 -4.33 14.38
CA ASN A 568 4.60 -4.29 15.62
C ASN A 568 5.98 -4.95 15.49
N GLU A 569 6.91 -4.54 16.34
CA GLU A 569 8.32 -4.95 16.26
C GLU A 569 8.57 -6.42 16.66
N SER A 570 7.54 -7.20 16.95
CA SER A 570 7.70 -8.62 17.26
C SER A 570 7.98 -9.43 16.01
N GLN A 571 8.89 -10.40 16.12
CA GLN A 571 9.11 -11.42 15.08
C GLN A 571 7.87 -12.28 14.78
N ALA A 572 6.86 -12.24 15.66
CA ALA A 572 5.59 -12.92 15.42
C ALA A 572 4.63 -12.11 14.53
N ALA A 573 4.88 -10.81 14.32
CA ALA A 573 4.02 -9.96 13.49
C ALA A 573 4.12 -10.33 12.01
N ARG A 574 2.98 -10.31 11.33
CA ARG A 574 2.85 -10.82 9.95
C ARG A 574 2.00 -9.90 9.09
N LEU A 575 2.45 -9.70 7.85
CA LEU A 575 1.62 -9.19 6.77
C LEU A 575 1.24 -10.37 5.88
N MET A 576 -0.05 -10.54 5.63
CA MET A 576 -0.60 -11.61 4.79
C MET A 576 -1.32 -10.97 3.61
N ILE A 577 -0.96 -11.37 2.40
CA ILE A 577 -1.60 -10.87 1.17
C ILE A 577 -2.16 -12.08 0.42
N SER A 578 -3.46 -12.05 0.14
CA SER A 578 -4.11 -13.04 -0.72
C SER A 578 -4.27 -12.45 -2.12
N ALA A 579 -3.81 -13.14 -3.16
CA ALA A 579 -4.12 -12.69 -4.53
C ALA A 579 -4.48 -13.86 -5.47
N PRO A 580 -5.39 -13.61 -6.44
CA PRO A 580 -5.86 -14.62 -7.39
C PRO A 580 -4.77 -14.99 -8.39
N ASN A 581 -4.88 -16.20 -8.95
CA ASN A 581 -3.86 -16.84 -9.79
C ASN A 581 -3.55 -16.06 -11.09
N SER A 582 -4.44 -15.17 -11.57
CA SER A 582 -4.19 -14.29 -12.73
C SER A 582 -3.29 -13.09 -12.41
N ASP A 583 -3.34 -12.61 -11.17
CA ASP A 583 -2.52 -11.48 -10.71
C ASP A 583 -1.10 -11.95 -10.32
N PHE A 584 -0.98 -13.25 -10.05
CA PHE A 584 0.28 -13.97 -9.83
C PHE A 584 0.74 -14.75 -11.07
N ASP A 585 0.22 -14.49 -12.27
CA ASP A 585 0.93 -14.89 -13.48
C ASP A 585 2.18 -14.01 -13.57
N LEU A 586 3.21 -14.45 -12.84
CA LEU A 586 4.58 -13.95 -12.70
C LEU A 586 5.35 -14.04 -14.04
N GLY A 587 4.61 -13.97 -15.16
CA GLY A 587 5.00 -14.17 -16.54
C GLY A 587 4.41 -13.11 -17.49
N GLU A 588 3.58 -12.17 -17.03
CA GLU A 588 3.50 -10.86 -17.69
C GLU A 588 4.69 -9.99 -17.23
N PRO A 589 5.32 -9.19 -18.12
CA PRO A 589 6.55 -8.47 -17.80
C PRO A 589 6.44 -7.42 -16.67
N ASP A 590 5.23 -7.11 -16.21
CA ASP A 590 4.95 -5.90 -15.40
C ASP A 590 4.32 -6.13 -14.01
N SER A 591 3.86 -7.35 -13.70
CA SER A 591 3.50 -7.79 -12.35
C SER A 591 4.58 -8.75 -11.82
N PHE A 592 4.87 -8.64 -10.52
CA PHE A 592 5.97 -9.30 -9.80
C PHE A 592 6.35 -10.65 -10.40
N THR A 593 7.56 -10.82 -10.92
CA THR A 593 8.04 -12.14 -11.31
C THR A 593 8.58 -12.90 -10.10
N THR A 594 8.62 -14.23 -10.13
CA THR A 594 9.24 -15.05 -9.05
C THR A 594 10.74 -14.77 -8.90
N ASN A 595 11.33 -14.04 -9.86
CA ASN A 595 12.69 -13.51 -9.82
C ASN A 595 12.84 -12.23 -8.96
N ASP A 596 11.76 -11.57 -8.52
CA ASP A 596 11.79 -10.29 -7.77
C ASP A 596 11.65 -10.40 -6.25
N SER A 597 11.49 -11.60 -5.69
CA SER A 597 11.38 -11.78 -4.22
C SER A 597 12.61 -11.25 -3.46
N ALA A 598 13.79 -11.32 -4.08
CA ALA A 598 15.03 -10.77 -3.53
C ALA A 598 15.06 -9.23 -3.58
N ILE A 599 14.53 -8.62 -4.64
CA ILE A 599 14.41 -7.15 -4.75
C ILE A 599 13.41 -6.65 -3.72
N LEU A 600 12.24 -7.29 -3.61
CA LEU A 600 11.22 -6.94 -2.63
C LEU A 600 11.76 -7.06 -1.19
N TYR A 601 12.45 -8.16 -0.86
CA TYR A 601 13.11 -8.33 0.44
C TYR A 601 14.12 -7.21 0.71
N LYS A 602 14.97 -6.88 -0.28
CA LYS A 602 15.97 -5.82 -0.14
C LYS A 602 15.37 -4.42 -0.12
N ALA A 603 14.17 -4.21 -0.64
CA ALA A 603 13.48 -2.91 -0.67
C ALA A 603 12.55 -2.69 0.53
N THR A 604 12.13 -3.76 1.23
CA THR A 604 11.13 -3.69 2.31
C THR A 604 11.59 -4.30 3.65
N GLN A 605 12.71 -5.04 3.68
CA GLN A 605 13.14 -5.89 4.81
C GLN A 605 12.18 -7.03 5.18
N MET A 606 11.19 -7.30 4.33
CA MET A 606 10.18 -8.32 4.58
C MET A 606 10.53 -9.60 3.81
N GLN A 607 10.75 -10.69 4.53
CA GLN A 607 10.95 -12.00 3.93
C GLN A 607 9.62 -12.54 3.44
N THR A 608 9.59 -12.88 2.16
CA THR A 608 8.42 -13.43 1.49
C THR A 608 8.40 -14.96 1.58
N ILE A 609 7.32 -15.50 2.12
CA ILE A 609 7.05 -16.94 2.23
C ILE A 609 5.79 -17.23 1.43
N LEU A 610 5.97 -17.92 0.31
CA LEU A 610 4.87 -18.36 -0.52
C LEU A 610 4.24 -19.62 0.11
N LYS A 611 3.06 -19.49 0.69
CA LYS A 611 2.30 -20.63 1.21
C LYS A 611 1.38 -21.15 0.11
N LYS A 612 1.66 -22.36 -0.37
CA LYS A 612 0.68 -23.14 -1.13
C LYS A 612 -0.40 -23.60 -0.15
N GLY A 613 -1.67 -23.41 -0.47
CA GLY A 613 -2.79 -23.85 0.37
C GLY A 613 -2.63 -25.31 0.80
N GLN A 614 -2.41 -25.55 2.09
CA GLN A 614 -2.25 -26.89 2.65
C GLN A 614 -3.61 -27.41 3.11
N TYR A 615 -4.36 -28.10 2.25
CA TYR A 615 -5.22 -29.25 2.62
C TYR A 615 -5.58 -30.06 1.37
N GLY A 616 -5.46 -31.39 1.49
CA GLY A 616 -5.44 -32.32 0.37
C GLY A 616 -6.77 -32.48 -0.38
N SER A 617 -6.77 -32.02 -1.62
CA SER A 617 -7.29 -32.79 -2.76
C SER A 617 -6.34 -32.58 -3.92
N SER A 618 -6.00 -33.68 -4.58
CA SER A 618 -5.08 -33.79 -5.70
C SER A 618 -5.40 -32.82 -6.86
N LEU A 619 -4.33 -32.14 -7.33
CA LEU A 619 -4.10 -31.51 -8.65
C LEU A 619 -4.34 -29.99 -8.85
N PRO A 620 -3.63 -29.35 -9.82
CA PRO A 620 -2.91 -28.09 -9.66
C PRO A 620 -3.32 -27.08 -10.75
N SER A 621 -4.55 -26.57 -10.74
CA SER A 621 -5.02 -25.64 -11.79
C SER A 621 -5.78 -24.41 -11.29
N SER A 622 -5.76 -24.12 -10.00
CA SER A 622 -6.17 -22.84 -9.41
C SER A 622 -5.43 -22.64 -8.08
N HIS A 623 -4.15 -22.29 -8.16
CA HIS A 623 -3.33 -22.03 -6.97
C HIS A 623 -3.49 -20.57 -6.58
N GLU A 624 -4.45 -20.24 -5.71
CA GLU A 624 -4.34 -18.97 -4.99
C GLU A 624 -3.09 -19.02 -4.10
N TYR A 625 -2.28 -17.97 -4.20
CA TYR A 625 -1.07 -17.84 -3.42
C TYR A 625 -1.34 -16.96 -2.22
N LEU A 626 -1.05 -17.52 -1.03
CA LEU A 626 -0.98 -16.74 0.17
C LEU A 626 0.46 -16.28 0.34
N LEU A 627 0.66 -14.97 0.18
CA LEU A 627 1.94 -14.34 0.44
C LEU A 627 2.01 -14.00 1.92
N GLU A 628 2.80 -14.76 2.67
CA GLU A 628 3.14 -14.37 4.03
C GLU A 628 4.44 -13.58 4.01
N MET A 629 4.40 -12.37 4.55
CA MET A 629 5.55 -11.50 4.69
C MET A 629 5.88 -11.33 6.18
N ARG A 630 7.15 -11.55 6.53
CA ARG A 630 7.65 -11.41 7.90
C ARG A 630 8.82 -10.45 7.95
N ARG A 631 8.87 -9.62 8.98
CA ARG A 631 10.04 -8.78 9.22
C ARG A 631 11.20 -9.67 9.67
N ASP A 632 12.21 -9.78 8.81
CA ASP A 632 13.37 -10.64 9.08
C ASP A 632 14.32 -9.98 10.10
N ARG A 633 14.48 -8.66 9.98
CA ARG A 633 15.41 -7.88 10.80
C ARG A 633 14.78 -6.55 11.23
N LEU A 634 15.09 -6.13 12.45
CA LEU A 634 14.77 -4.77 12.94
C LEU A 634 15.92 -3.79 12.66
N ALA A 635 17.15 -4.30 12.52
CA ALA A 635 18.31 -3.48 12.21
C ALA A 635 18.43 -3.25 10.69
N PRO A 636 18.97 -2.09 10.25
CA PRO A 636 19.29 -1.83 8.85
C PRO A 636 20.17 -2.93 8.23
N PHE A 637 20.04 -3.10 6.92
CA PHE A 637 20.93 -3.99 6.17
C PHE A 637 22.36 -3.47 6.24
N PRO A 638 23.36 -4.35 6.44
CA PRO A 638 24.73 -3.98 6.19
C PRO A 638 24.93 -3.82 4.67
N TYR A 639 25.91 -3.00 4.29
CA TYR A 639 26.12 -2.57 2.90
C TYR A 639 26.15 -3.75 1.89
N GLU A 640 26.81 -4.85 2.24
CA GLU A 640 26.93 -6.02 1.36
C GLU A 640 25.62 -6.75 1.05
N HIS A 641 24.53 -6.48 1.78
CA HIS A 641 23.21 -7.09 1.56
C HIS A 641 22.28 -6.22 0.70
N LEU A 642 22.68 -4.98 0.39
CA LEU A 642 21.87 -4.06 -0.40
C LEU A 642 21.80 -4.48 -1.88
N LEU A 643 20.89 -3.88 -2.64
CA LEU A 643 20.97 -3.92 -4.10
C LEU A 643 22.21 -3.14 -4.56
N SER A 644 22.82 -3.57 -5.67
CA SER A 644 23.86 -2.74 -6.28
C SER A 644 23.26 -1.40 -6.72
N ARG A 645 24.10 -0.36 -6.78
CA ARG A 645 23.65 0.99 -7.19
C ARG A 645 22.89 1.00 -8.53
N ALA A 646 23.31 0.16 -9.48
CA ALA A 646 22.66 0.04 -10.79
C ALA A 646 21.29 -0.65 -10.70
N GLU A 647 21.17 -1.73 -9.91
CA GLU A 647 19.89 -2.41 -9.67
C GLU A 647 18.91 -1.50 -8.91
N LEU A 648 19.37 -0.79 -7.88
CA LEU A 648 18.57 0.17 -7.14
C LEU A 648 18.06 1.30 -8.05
N SER A 649 18.93 1.84 -8.91
CA SER A 649 18.52 2.90 -9.84
C SER A 649 17.42 2.42 -10.77
N ARG A 650 17.57 1.23 -11.39
CA ARG A 650 16.54 0.64 -12.26
C ARG A 650 15.23 0.41 -11.51
N PHE A 651 15.31 -0.09 -10.28
CA PHE A 651 14.15 -0.26 -9.42
C PHE A 651 13.43 1.07 -9.18
N LEU A 652 14.15 2.13 -8.79
CA LEU A 652 13.58 3.46 -8.54
C LEU A 652 12.94 4.06 -9.79
N PHE A 653 13.59 3.99 -10.96
CA PHE A 653 12.99 4.47 -12.21
C PHE A 653 11.72 3.69 -12.57
N SER A 654 11.71 2.37 -12.38
CA SER A 654 10.50 1.57 -12.60
C SER A 654 9.37 1.98 -11.65
N GLN A 655 9.67 2.18 -10.36
CA GLN A 655 8.66 2.62 -9.39
C GLN A 655 8.16 4.04 -9.69
N PHE A 656 9.03 4.95 -10.12
CA PHE A 656 8.66 6.30 -10.52
C PHE A 656 7.58 6.29 -11.61
N PHE A 657 7.82 5.59 -12.73
CA PHE A 657 6.84 5.54 -13.82
C PHE A 657 5.55 4.83 -13.43
N LYS A 658 5.62 3.78 -12.60
CA LYS A 658 4.42 3.08 -12.09
C LYS A 658 3.53 3.99 -11.24
N LEU A 659 4.11 4.92 -10.49
CA LEU A 659 3.39 5.85 -9.61
C LEU A 659 2.96 7.14 -10.32
N ALA A 660 3.73 7.60 -11.30
CA ALA A 660 3.41 8.78 -12.08
C ALA A 660 2.19 8.55 -13.00
N LEU A 661 2.00 7.32 -13.50
CA LEU A 661 0.84 6.91 -14.30
C LEU A 661 0.40 5.48 -13.93
N PRO A 662 -0.45 5.33 -12.89
CA PRO A 662 -0.93 4.02 -12.46
C PRO A 662 -1.87 3.37 -13.51
N SER A 663 -1.49 2.23 -14.10
CA SER A 663 -2.32 1.52 -15.09
C SER A 663 -3.26 0.50 -14.44
N LYS A 664 -4.45 0.27 -15.03
CA LYS A 664 -5.51 -0.62 -14.48
C LYS A 664 -5.21 -2.13 -14.55
N GLY A 665 -4.01 -2.52 -14.98
CA GLY A 665 -3.53 -3.92 -15.03
C GLY A 665 -2.41 -4.23 -14.04
N ASN A 666 -1.84 -3.21 -13.39
CA ASN A 666 -0.88 -3.38 -12.31
C ASN A 666 -1.65 -3.48 -10.99
N ALA A 667 -1.14 -4.26 -10.05
CA ALA A 667 -1.60 -4.37 -8.66
C ALA A 667 -1.50 -3.06 -7.84
N THR A 668 -1.54 -1.90 -8.50
CA THR A 668 -1.43 -0.57 -7.92
C THR A 668 -2.75 -0.11 -7.36
N SER A 669 -2.75 0.34 -6.11
CA SER A 669 -3.91 0.98 -5.49
C SER A 669 -4.41 2.10 -6.41
N VAL A 670 -5.73 2.25 -6.51
CA VAL A 670 -6.35 3.33 -7.30
C VAL A 670 -5.92 4.70 -6.79
N SER A 671 -5.55 4.77 -5.51
CA SER A 671 -5.09 5.99 -4.83
C SER A 671 -3.58 6.16 -4.81
N ALA A 672 -2.80 5.26 -5.43
CA ALA A 672 -1.36 5.40 -5.57
C ALA A 672 -1.03 6.53 -6.56
N ASN A 673 -0.07 7.38 -6.18
CA ASN A 673 0.39 8.54 -6.96
C ASN A 673 1.87 8.82 -6.69
N LEU A 674 2.40 9.86 -7.33
CA LEU A 674 3.82 10.19 -7.26
C LEU A 674 4.31 10.57 -5.85
N ALA A 675 3.45 11.00 -4.92
CA ALA A 675 3.84 11.27 -3.53
C ALA A 675 4.44 10.01 -2.85
N TYR A 676 3.95 8.82 -3.18
CA TYR A 676 4.48 7.57 -2.63
C TYR A 676 5.89 7.22 -3.11
N PHE A 677 6.36 7.84 -4.21
CA PHE A 677 7.75 7.71 -4.64
C PHE A 677 8.69 8.38 -3.61
N PHE A 678 8.29 9.52 -3.06
CA PHE A 678 9.05 10.19 -2.01
C PHE A 678 9.04 9.40 -0.70
N ASP A 679 7.90 8.76 -0.35
CA ASP A 679 7.82 7.82 0.78
C ASP A 679 8.82 6.65 0.65
N LEU A 680 9.02 6.14 -0.57
CA LEU A 680 10.04 5.14 -0.87
C LEU A 680 11.45 5.69 -0.67
N LEU A 681 11.73 6.92 -1.13
CA LEU A 681 13.03 7.58 -0.92
C LEU A 681 13.32 7.87 0.56
N ILE A 682 12.29 8.11 1.37
CA ILE A 682 12.40 8.26 2.84
C ILE A 682 12.63 6.89 3.50
N HIS A 683 11.98 5.83 2.99
CA HIS A 683 12.07 4.49 3.56
C HIS A 683 13.44 3.84 3.35
N LEU A 684 14.00 3.89 2.14
CA LEU A 684 15.21 3.13 1.79
C LEU A 684 16.43 3.42 2.72
N PRO A 685 16.70 4.66 3.15
CA PRO A 685 17.79 4.94 4.09
C PRO A 685 17.57 4.35 5.47
N SER A 686 16.31 4.28 5.93
CA SER A 686 15.96 3.65 7.21
C SER A 686 16.32 2.16 7.26
N ILE A 687 16.40 1.50 6.10
CA ILE A 687 16.80 0.10 5.97
C ILE A 687 18.24 -0.09 5.49
N GLY A 688 19.02 0.99 5.41
CA GLY A 688 20.48 0.97 5.21
C GLY A 688 21.00 1.45 3.85
N TYR A 689 20.14 1.90 2.93
CA TYR A 689 20.62 2.40 1.64
C TYR A 689 21.36 3.74 1.77
N PRO A 690 22.51 3.93 1.10
CA PRO A 690 23.24 5.21 1.13
C PRO A 690 22.39 6.35 0.58
N ALA A 691 22.19 7.40 1.38
CA ALA A 691 21.29 8.50 1.04
C ALA A 691 21.71 9.25 -0.24
N HIS A 692 23.01 9.36 -0.51
CA HIS A 692 23.52 10.01 -1.73
C HIS A 692 23.21 9.21 -3.01
N TRP A 693 23.00 7.89 -2.95
CA TRP A 693 22.56 7.13 -4.13
C TRP A 693 21.14 7.53 -4.53
N LEU A 694 20.27 7.75 -3.54
CA LEU A 694 18.90 8.19 -3.74
C LEU A 694 18.84 9.64 -4.20
N ALA A 695 19.69 10.51 -3.62
CA ALA A 695 19.88 11.89 -4.06
C ALA A 695 20.27 11.95 -5.54
N ASP A 696 21.24 11.14 -5.95
CA ASP A 696 21.70 11.07 -7.34
C ASP A 696 20.60 10.52 -8.27
N SER A 697 19.81 9.53 -7.84
CA SER A 697 18.66 9.03 -8.60
C SER A 697 17.57 10.09 -8.78
N LEU A 698 17.22 10.80 -7.71
CA LEU A 698 16.24 11.89 -7.76
C LEU A 698 16.73 13.05 -8.64
N ALA A 699 18.01 13.45 -8.50
CA ALA A 699 18.61 14.48 -9.34
C ALA A 699 18.62 14.10 -10.84
N LYS A 700 18.81 12.81 -11.17
CA LYS A 700 18.70 12.31 -12.55
C LYS A 700 17.28 12.33 -13.10
N ILE A 701 16.27 12.15 -12.24
CA ILE A 701 14.86 12.27 -12.61
C ILE A 701 14.50 13.74 -12.83
N LEU A 702 15.01 14.64 -11.97
CA LEU A 702 14.74 16.08 -12.01
C LEU A 702 15.52 16.82 -13.11
N GLY A 703 16.68 16.31 -13.51
CA GLY A 703 17.39 16.74 -14.70
C GLY A 703 16.94 15.98 -15.94
N ASP A 704 17.19 16.51 -17.14
CA ASP A 704 16.83 15.94 -18.45
C ASP A 704 17.51 14.59 -18.81
N GLY A 705 18.06 13.89 -17.82
CA GLY A 705 19.04 12.80 -17.96
C GLY A 705 18.48 11.39 -18.14
N VAL A 706 17.19 11.19 -18.44
CA VAL A 706 16.64 9.85 -18.76
C VAL A 706 16.61 9.57 -20.27
N ASN A 707 17.08 10.50 -21.09
CA ASN A 707 17.33 10.25 -22.50
C ASN A 707 18.65 9.45 -22.69
N THR A 708 18.46 8.15 -22.94
CA THR A 708 19.42 7.17 -23.50
C THR A 708 20.51 6.60 -22.56
N SER A 709 20.32 5.32 -22.24
CA SER A 709 21.27 4.37 -21.63
C SER A 709 21.71 4.64 -20.17
N PRO A 710 21.45 3.70 -19.23
CA PRO A 710 21.98 3.79 -17.88
C PRO A 710 23.48 3.49 -17.93
N SER A 711 24.31 4.52 -18.12
CA SER A 711 25.71 4.42 -17.70
C SER A 711 25.81 5.01 -16.29
N PRO A 712 25.88 4.18 -15.23
CA PRO A 712 26.26 4.70 -13.92
C PRO A 712 27.63 5.37 -14.00
N PRO A 713 27.98 6.30 -13.09
CA PRO A 713 29.39 6.65 -12.90
C PRO A 713 30.17 5.35 -12.73
N ARG A 714 31.19 5.15 -13.58
CA ARG A 714 31.94 3.89 -13.64
C ARG A 714 32.57 3.58 -12.29
N THR A 715 31.95 2.69 -11.52
CA THR A 715 32.68 1.85 -10.57
C THR A 715 33.43 0.77 -11.35
N PRO A 716 34.60 0.30 -10.91
CA PRO A 716 35.51 -0.52 -11.73
C PRO A 716 35.03 -1.95 -12.04
N ASP A 717 33.77 -2.26 -11.75
CA ASP A 717 33.17 -3.60 -11.82
C ASP A 717 32.57 -3.94 -13.20
N GLU A 718 32.75 -3.09 -14.22
CA GLU A 718 32.26 -3.36 -15.58
C GLU A 718 33.22 -4.21 -16.45
N ALA A 719 34.23 -4.87 -15.86
CA ALA A 719 35.25 -5.62 -16.63
C ALA A 719 35.14 -7.16 -16.56
N THR A 720 34.16 -7.75 -15.88
CA THR A 720 33.98 -9.22 -15.85
C THR A 720 32.69 -9.67 -16.55
N PRO A 721 32.76 -10.50 -17.60
CA PRO A 721 31.56 -11.10 -18.19
C PRO A 721 30.97 -12.09 -17.19
N ARG A 722 29.80 -11.79 -16.63
CA ARG A 722 29.04 -12.77 -15.84
C ARG A 722 28.46 -13.82 -16.79
N SER A 723 28.72 -15.07 -16.43
CA SER A 723 28.20 -16.29 -17.05
C SER A 723 26.68 -16.35 -17.01
N HIS A 724 26.08 -16.60 -18.17
CA HIS A 724 24.76 -17.23 -18.41
C HIS A 724 23.67 -16.98 -17.36
N LEU A 725 23.11 -15.76 -17.35
CA LEU A 725 21.68 -15.58 -17.13
C LEU A 725 21.02 -15.46 -18.49
N SER A 726 20.01 -16.30 -18.71
CA SER A 726 19.37 -16.61 -19.98
C SER A 726 19.01 -15.36 -20.79
N THR A 727 19.54 -15.32 -22.02
CA THR A 727 19.00 -14.56 -23.14
C THR A 727 17.55 -14.98 -23.39
N SER A 728 16.61 -14.29 -22.76
CA SER A 728 15.23 -14.21 -23.22
C SER A 728 14.76 -12.78 -23.01
N THR A 729 14.13 -12.25 -24.04
CA THR A 729 13.36 -11.00 -24.07
C THR A 729 14.19 -9.72 -23.91
N ALA A 730 14.69 -9.23 -25.05
CA ALA A 730 14.89 -7.80 -25.25
C ALA A 730 13.59 -7.08 -24.85
N LEU A 731 13.65 -6.31 -23.76
CA LEU A 731 12.62 -5.33 -23.38
C LEU A 731 12.31 -4.48 -24.62
N ARG A 732 11.15 -4.69 -25.23
CA ARG A 732 10.63 -3.80 -26.27
C ARG A 732 10.49 -2.42 -25.63
N GLY A 733 11.02 -1.41 -26.31
CA GLY A 733 11.15 -0.04 -25.81
C GLY A 733 9.81 0.66 -25.58
N ALA A 734 9.47 0.84 -24.30
CA ALA A 734 8.37 1.67 -23.84
C ALA A 734 8.81 2.57 -22.66
N HIS A 735 10.05 3.05 -22.65
CA HIS A 735 10.50 4.04 -21.68
C HIS A 735 10.14 5.44 -22.20
N GLY A 736 9.05 6.00 -21.69
CA GLY A 736 8.62 7.38 -21.97
C GLY A 736 9.56 8.41 -21.35
N SER A 737 9.54 9.62 -21.90
CA SER A 737 10.26 10.77 -21.33
C SER A 737 9.77 11.10 -19.92
N VAL A 738 10.67 11.58 -19.05
CA VAL A 738 10.30 12.12 -17.72
C VAL A 738 9.71 13.53 -17.84
N ALA A 739 9.96 14.21 -18.97
CA ALA A 739 9.63 15.62 -19.15
C ALA A 739 8.18 15.99 -18.77
N PRO A 740 7.15 15.20 -19.11
CA PRO A 740 5.78 15.48 -18.69
C PRO A 740 5.55 15.49 -17.17
N PHE A 741 6.39 14.79 -16.40
CA PHE A 741 6.26 14.65 -14.95
C PHE A 741 7.19 15.60 -14.19
N LEU A 742 8.15 16.26 -14.86
CA LEU A 742 9.13 17.13 -14.20
C LEU A 742 8.48 18.25 -13.37
N PRO A 743 7.41 18.92 -13.83
CA PRO A 743 6.77 19.98 -13.04
C PRO A 743 6.14 19.47 -11.74
N GLU A 744 5.44 18.32 -11.79
CA GLU A 744 4.93 17.67 -10.58
C GLU A 744 6.08 17.20 -9.68
N THR A 745 7.07 16.50 -10.25
CA THR A 745 8.19 15.91 -9.50
C THR A 745 9.03 16.98 -8.79
N SER A 746 9.32 18.11 -9.44
CA SER A 746 10.09 19.22 -8.85
C SER A 746 9.31 19.96 -7.77
N THR A 747 8.00 20.13 -7.96
CA THR A 747 7.10 20.67 -6.92
C THR A 747 7.11 19.77 -5.69
N LEU A 748 6.86 18.46 -5.87
CA LEU A 748 6.87 17.48 -4.79
C LEU A 748 8.26 17.36 -4.15
N ALA A 749 9.36 17.36 -4.92
CA ALA A 749 10.72 17.28 -4.37
C ALA A 749 11.02 18.43 -3.41
N SER A 750 10.49 19.63 -3.69
CA SER A 750 10.63 20.79 -2.81
C SER A 750 9.80 20.63 -1.56
N MET A 751 8.52 20.22 -1.69
CA MET A 751 7.62 19.95 -0.56
C MET A 751 8.16 18.83 0.36
N PHE A 752 8.71 17.76 -0.21
CA PHE A 752 9.24 16.62 0.56
C PHE A 752 10.66 16.84 1.08
N GLN A 753 11.37 17.89 0.66
CA GLN A 753 12.80 18.06 0.97
C GLN A 753 13.10 17.97 2.47
N ARG A 754 12.24 18.57 3.31
CA ARG A 754 12.40 18.54 4.77
C ARG A 754 12.36 17.12 5.36
N LEU A 755 11.65 16.20 4.70
CA LEU A 755 11.48 14.81 5.15
C LEU A 755 12.49 13.86 4.51
N LEU A 756 13.16 14.27 3.42
CA LEU A 756 14.21 13.48 2.79
C LEU A 756 15.45 13.44 3.68
N PRO A 757 16.07 12.27 3.90
CA PRO A 757 17.30 12.15 4.70
C PRO A 757 18.56 12.55 3.88
N PHE A 758 18.38 13.29 2.80
CA PHE A 758 19.42 13.78 1.91
C PHE A 758 18.93 15.02 1.16
N ASN A 759 19.87 15.78 0.61
CA ASN A 759 19.59 16.88 -0.31
C ASN A 759 20.03 16.50 -1.74
N PRO A 760 19.11 16.52 -2.73
CA PRO A 760 19.49 16.35 -4.12
C PRO A 760 20.30 17.57 -4.58
N ILE A 761 21.35 17.32 -5.35
CA ILE A 761 22.17 18.39 -5.93
C ILE A 761 21.55 18.76 -7.26
N THR A 762 20.51 19.59 -7.21
CA THR A 762 19.78 20.09 -8.37
C THR A 762 19.07 21.39 -7.97
N SER A 763 18.71 22.21 -8.96
CA SER A 763 17.89 23.38 -8.73
C SER A 763 16.45 22.94 -8.43
N LEU A 764 15.91 23.42 -7.31
CA LEU A 764 14.54 23.14 -6.86
C LEU A 764 13.75 24.44 -6.75
N PRO A 765 12.45 24.45 -7.11
CA PRO A 765 11.62 25.63 -6.95
C PRO A 765 11.44 25.99 -5.48
N HIS A 766 11.66 27.27 -5.16
CA HIS A 766 11.47 27.77 -3.80
C HIS A 766 10.04 27.52 -3.32
N LEU A 767 9.86 27.08 -2.07
CA LEU A 767 8.54 26.73 -1.54
C LEU A 767 7.49 27.85 -1.66
N ASN A 768 7.94 29.11 -1.58
CA ASN A 768 7.09 30.29 -1.77
C ASN A 768 6.51 30.41 -3.19
N SER A 769 7.05 29.74 -4.21
CA SER A 769 6.43 29.73 -5.55
C SER A 769 5.31 28.68 -5.66
N ILE A 770 5.18 27.76 -4.70
CA ILE A 770 4.23 26.66 -4.76
C ILE A 770 2.87 27.13 -4.21
N HIS A 771 1.84 26.97 -5.04
CA HIS A 771 0.47 27.33 -4.71
C HIS A 771 -0.49 26.17 -5.01
N GLN A 772 -1.59 26.14 -4.27
CA GLN A 772 -2.70 25.26 -4.57
C GLN A 772 -3.49 25.87 -5.73
N TYR A 773 -3.84 25.05 -6.71
CA TYR A 773 -4.67 25.43 -7.84
C TYR A 773 -5.93 24.58 -7.87
N SER A 774 -7.03 25.17 -8.32
CA SER A 774 -8.29 24.47 -8.54
C SER A 774 -8.82 24.72 -9.93
N ILE A 775 -9.33 23.66 -10.57
CA ILE A 775 -9.99 23.70 -11.86
C ILE A 775 -11.30 22.94 -11.80
N GLU A 776 -12.28 23.39 -12.56
CA GLU A 776 -13.61 22.80 -12.62
C GLU A 776 -13.82 22.10 -13.97
N PHE A 777 -14.36 20.88 -13.91
CA PHE A 777 -14.66 20.08 -15.09
C PHE A 777 -16.17 19.76 -15.13
N PRO A 778 -16.84 19.91 -16.30
CA PRO A 778 -18.18 19.39 -16.46
C PRO A 778 -18.14 17.86 -16.44
N ILE A 779 -18.99 17.21 -15.64
CA ILE A 779 -18.99 15.76 -15.50
C ILE A 779 -20.34 15.16 -15.88
N ASP A 780 -20.28 14.01 -16.54
CA ASP A 780 -21.43 13.15 -16.77
C ASP A 780 -21.45 11.97 -15.78
N SER A 781 -22.63 11.42 -15.51
CA SER A 781 -22.81 10.23 -14.67
C SER A 781 -21.95 9.01 -15.05
N GLN A 782 -21.43 8.95 -16.29
CA GLN A 782 -20.52 7.90 -16.78
C GLN A 782 -19.05 8.12 -16.37
N CYS A 783 -18.70 9.30 -15.86
CA CYS A 783 -17.34 9.67 -15.45
C CYS A 783 -16.97 9.16 -14.04
N LEU A 784 -17.93 8.62 -13.28
CA LEU A 784 -17.76 8.17 -11.90
C LEU A 784 -17.20 6.73 -11.83
N SER A 785 -16.00 6.51 -12.40
CA SER A 785 -15.35 5.18 -12.43
C SER A 785 -14.29 5.03 -11.32
N PRO A 786 -14.10 3.84 -10.72
CA PRO A 786 -13.05 3.57 -9.73
C PRO A 786 -11.67 3.39 -10.37
N THR A 787 -11.38 4.11 -11.45
CA THR A 787 -10.09 4.03 -12.15
C THR A 787 -9.11 5.05 -11.59
N PRO A 788 -7.80 4.75 -11.65
CA PRO A 788 -6.78 5.77 -11.47
C PRO A 788 -7.06 6.96 -12.40
N MET A 789 -6.82 8.16 -11.88
CA MET A 789 -6.99 9.41 -12.61
C MET A 789 -5.71 10.24 -12.57
N ALA A 790 -5.48 10.98 -13.64
CA ALA A 790 -4.41 11.96 -13.73
C ALA A 790 -4.92 13.22 -14.43
N LEU A 791 -4.43 14.37 -14.04
CA LEU A 791 -4.68 15.64 -14.73
C LEU A 791 -3.60 15.84 -15.79
N MET A 792 -4.02 16.10 -17.02
CA MET A 792 -3.15 16.42 -18.13
C MET A 792 -3.33 17.89 -18.52
N ILE A 793 -2.21 18.62 -18.62
CA ILE A 793 -2.15 19.97 -19.17
C ILE A 793 -1.33 19.90 -20.45
N TYR A 794 -1.91 20.28 -21.59
CA TYR A 794 -1.27 20.10 -22.89
C TYR A 794 -1.53 21.27 -23.83
N ASN A 795 -0.62 21.48 -24.78
CA ASN A 795 -0.79 22.43 -25.86
C ASN A 795 -1.40 21.72 -27.06
N SER A 796 -2.58 22.19 -27.52
CA SER A 796 -3.34 21.55 -28.59
C SER A 796 -2.62 21.55 -29.95
N ASN A 797 -1.63 22.44 -30.13
CA ASN A 797 -0.87 22.54 -31.38
C ASN A 797 0.28 21.53 -31.45
N THR A 798 0.74 21.03 -30.30
CA THR A 798 1.87 20.08 -30.20
C THR A 798 1.42 18.67 -29.87
N TYR A 799 0.29 18.51 -29.17
CA TYR A 799 -0.17 17.22 -28.69
C TYR A 799 -1.69 17.05 -28.83
N ILE A 800 -2.10 15.92 -29.38
CA ILE A 800 -3.51 15.51 -29.46
C ILE A 800 -3.71 14.34 -28.47
N PRO A 801 -4.57 14.49 -27.45
CA PRO A 801 -4.78 13.52 -26.37
C PRO A 801 -5.12 12.08 -26.79
N ALA A 802 -5.56 11.88 -28.04
CA ALA A 802 -6.24 10.66 -28.48
C ALA A 802 -5.36 9.68 -29.28
N ILE A 803 -4.02 9.82 -29.33
CA ILE A 803 -3.23 9.16 -30.39
C ILE A 803 -2.14 8.18 -29.93
N SER A 804 -1.51 8.30 -28.75
CA SER A 804 -0.62 7.21 -28.25
C SER A 804 -0.13 7.42 -26.81
N LEU A 805 0.24 6.29 -26.17
CA LEU A 805 0.99 6.18 -24.89
C LEU A 805 2.36 6.86 -24.86
N GLN A 806 2.79 7.50 -25.95
CA GLN A 806 4.04 8.24 -25.98
C GLN A 806 3.74 9.71 -25.69
N PHE A 807 3.79 10.07 -24.41
CA PHE A 807 3.80 11.48 -24.04
C PHE A 807 5.03 12.14 -24.67
N PRO A 808 4.85 13.24 -25.43
CA PRO A 808 5.96 13.93 -26.06
C PRO A 808 6.88 14.54 -25.01
N GLU A 809 8.14 14.80 -25.39
CA GLU A 809 9.08 15.51 -24.52
C GLU A 809 8.64 16.95 -24.23
N GLU A 810 7.89 17.56 -25.14
CA GLU A 810 7.40 18.93 -25.01
C GLU A 810 5.88 19.02 -25.25
N GLY A 811 5.24 20.02 -24.63
CA GLY A 811 3.84 20.36 -24.89
C GLY A 811 2.81 19.56 -24.10
N CYS A 812 3.23 18.82 -23.06
CA CYS A 812 2.34 18.10 -22.16
C CYS A 812 2.94 18.00 -20.74
N ILE A 813 2.09 18.09 -19.72
CA ILE A 813 2.38 17.83 -18.31
C ILE A 813 1.32 16.88 -17.77
N ILE A 814 1.76 15.94 -16.93
CA ILE A 814 0.89 15.01 -16.20
C ILE A 814 1.05 15.24 -14.71
N ILE A 815 -0.08 15.25 -14.00
CA ILE A 815 -0.17 15.42 -12.55
C ILE A 815 -1.01 14.27 -11.99
N SER A 816 -0.39 13.44 -11.16
CA SER A 816 -1.03 12.30 -10.48
C SER A 816 -1.52 12.62 -9.07
N THR A 817 -0.92 13.62 -8.43
CA THR A 817 -1.19 14.03 -7.05
C THR A 817 -2.27 15.11 -7.03
N LEU A 818 -3.52 14.68 -7.14
CA LEU A 818 -4.70 15.55 -7.18
C LEU A 818 -5.82 15.06 -6.28
N THR A 819 -6.71 15.98 -5.91
CA THR A 819 -8.03 15.64 -5.38
C THR A 819 -9.04 15.72 -6.50
N TYR A 820 -10.08 14.90 -6.42
CA TYR A 820 -11.23 14.96 -7.30
C TYR A 820 -12.47 14.92 -6.41
N THR A 821 -13.29 15.97 -6.47
CA THR A 821 -14.52 16.09 -5.69
C THR A 821 -15.67 16.44 -6.63
N PRO A 822 -16.57 15.50 -6.94
CA PRO A 822 -17.77 15.77 -7.71
C PRO A 822 -18.76 16.59 -6.87
N SER A 823 -19.43 17.53 -7.52
CA SER A 823 -20.47 18.39 -6.98
C SER A 823 -21.83 18.01 -7.56
N ASP A 824 -22.92 18.26 -6.81
CA ASP A 824 -24.29 17.89 -7.18
C ASP A 824 -24.84 18.68 -8.40
N ASP A 825 -24.16 19.74 -8.80
CA ASP A 825 -24.46 20.59 -9.95
C ASP A 825 -23.97 20.00 -11.30
N GLY A 826 -23.36 18.81 -11.28
CA GLY A 826 -22.81 18.16 -12.47
C GLY A 826 -21.42 18.68 -12.85
N HIS A 827 -20.71 19.28 -11.89
CA HIS A 827 -19.30 19.67 -12.04
C HIS A 827 -18.40 18.89 -11.08
N ALA A 828 -17.12 18.79 -11.38
CA ALA A 828 -16.12 18.25 -10.47
C ALA A 828 -14.99 19.25 -10.27
N HIS A 829 -14.64 19.49 -9.01
CA HIS A 829 -13.50 20.30 -8.65
C HIS A 829 -12.27 19.42 -8.49
N VAL A 830 -11.19 19.84 -9.12
CA VAL A 830 -9.88 19.18 -9.04
C VAL A 830 -8.90 20.15 -8.41
N LYS A 831 -8.30 19.76 -7.30
CA LYS A 831 -7.24 20.55 -6.64
C LYS A 831 -5.90 19.84 -6.69
N PHE A 832 -4.84 20.60 -6.95
CA PHE A 832 -3.46 20.11 -7.01
C PHE A 832 -2.49 21.22 -6.58
N TRP A 833 -1.27 20.86 -6.19
CA TRP A 833 -0.20 21.83 -5.91
C TRP A 833 0.72 21.95 -7.11
N MET A 834 1.11 23.17 -7.46
CA MET A 834 2.03 23.43 -8.57
C MET A 834 2.84 24.71 -8.33
N ARG A 835 4.01 24.79 -8.94
CA ARG A 835 4.83 26.01 -8.96
C ARG A 835 4.23 27.09 -9.88
N GLU A 836 4.24 28.33 -9.41
CA GLU A 836 3.58 29.48 -10.04
C GLU A 836 4.16 29.86 -11.40
N ASP A 837 5.47 29.70 -11.59
CA ASP A 837 6.17 30.00 -12.83
C ASP A 837 5.60 29.20 -14.02
N ILE A 838 5.21 27.94 -13.79
CA ILE A 838 4.65 27.08 -14.84
C ILE A 838 3.24 27.50 -15.23
N ILE A 839 2.35 27.72 -14.24
CA ILE A 839 0.98 28.13 -14.53
C ILE A 839 0.97 29.51 -15.20
N THR A 840 1.81 30.44 -14.73
CA THR A 840 1.94 31.77 -15.32
C THR A 840 2.49 31.69 -16.75
N GLN A 841 3.45 30.80 -17.01
CA GLN A 841 3.98 30.56 -18.37
C GLN A 841 2.87 30.12 -19.33
N PHE A 842 1.95 29.26 -18.90
CA PHE A 842 0.85 28.80 -19.75
C PHE A 842 -0.25 29.84 -19.95
N GLN A 843 -0.53 30.67 -18.94
CA GLN A 843 -1.53 31.73 -19.05
C GLN A 843 -1.00 32.95 -19.83
N SER A 844 0.32 33.13 -19.90
CA SER A 844 0.97 34.25 -20.60
C SER A 844 1.47 33.91 -22.01
N SER A 845 1.31 32.66 -22.46
CA SER A 845 1.74 32.25 -23.80
C SER A 845 0.98 33.02 -24.89
N SER A 846 1.64 33.22 -26.03
CA SER A 846 1.11 34.01 -27.15
C SER A 846 -0.25 33.50 -27.66
N SER A 847 -1.01 34.33 -28.38
CA SER A 847 -2.32 33.94 -28.96
C SER A 847 -2.28 32.74 -29.92
N THR A 848 -1.09 32.24 -30.26
CA THR A 848 -0.86 31.05 -31.10
C THR A 848 -0.58 29.78 -30.29
N GLU A 849 -0.48 29.82 -28.96
CA GLU A 849 -0.29 28.65 -28.09
C GLU A 849 -1.45 28.56 -27.10
N THR A 850 -2.41 27.68 -27.39
CA THR A 850 -3.58 27.45 -26.54
C THR A 850 -3.35 26.21 -25.68
N TRP A 851 -3.25 26.43 -24.37
CA TRP A 851 -3.08 25.37 -23.37
C TRP A 851 -4.41 24.93 -22.80
N HIS A 852 -4.58 23.62 -22.69
CA HIS A 852 -5.80 22.97 -22.30
C HIS A 852 -5.55 21.95 -21.19
N CYS A 853 -6.56 21.78 -20.34
CA CYS A 853 -6.58 20.81 -19.27
C CYS A 853 -7.60 19.71 -19.62
N ASN A 854 -7.24 18.45 -19.36
CA ASN A 854 -8.17 17.32 -19.43
C ASN A 854 -7.87 16.31 -18.32
N LEU A 855 -8.90 15.62 -17.85
CA LEU A 855 -8.74 14.50 -16.93
C LEU A 855 -8.57 13.22 -17.72
N LEU A 856 -7.56 12.45 -17.37
CA LEU A 856 -7.31 11.13 -17.91
C LEU A 856 -7.80 10.08 -16.91
N ARG A 857 -8.39 9.00 -17.42
CA ARG A 857 -8.71 7.79 -16.68
C ARG A 857 -8.02 6.59 -17.30
N ALA A 858 -7.58 5.64 -16.48
CA ALA A 858 -7.07 4.38 -17.00
C ALA A 858 -8.20 3.59 -17.69
N ALA A 859 -7.92 3.00 -18.86
CA ALA A 859 -8.87 2.21 -19.63
C ALA A 859 -9.30 0.94 -18.87
N ASP A 860 -10.54 0.49 -19.10
CA ASP A 860 -11.01 -0.78 -18.54
C ASP A 860 -10.50 -1.95 -19.37
N PRO A 861 -9.93 -3.01 -18.78
CA PRO A 861 -9.50 -4.20 -19.54
C PRO A 861 -10.63 -4.90 -20.30
N SER A 862 -11.91 -4.60 -20.04
CA SER A 862 -13.01 -5.09 -20.89
C SER A 862 -13.28 -4.29 -22.16
N ASP A 863 -12.63 -3.13 -22.35
CA ASP A 863 -12.61 -2.45 -23.63
C ASP A 863 -11.63 -3.21 -24.54
N ASN A 864 -12.15 -4.02 -25.47
CA ASN A 864 -11.37 -4.77 -26.48
C ASN A 864 -10.61 -3.88 -27.50
N SER A 865 -10.24 -2.65 -27.14
CA SER A 865 -9.37 -1.79 -27.93
C SER A 865 -7.93 -2.00 -27.47
N ASP A 866 -7.18 -2.83 -28.18
CA ASP A 866 -5.80 -3.25 -27.87
C ASP A 866 -4.75 -2.11 -27.81
N ASP A 867 -5.14 -0.83 -28.00
CA ASP A 867 -4.18 0.26 -28.28
C ASP A 867 -4.11 1.40 -27.23
N GLU A 868 -5.06 1.56 -26.28
CA GLU A 868 -5.10 2.74 -25.38
C GLU A 868 -5.26 2.39 -23.88
N VAL A 869 -4.20 2.61 -23.08
CA VAL A 869 -4.18 2.37 -21.62
C VAL A 869 -4.78 3.53 -20.81
N TRP A 870 -4.77 4.76 -21.36
CA TRP A 870 -5.33 5.96 -20.72
C TRP A 870 -6.22 6.70 -21.72
N LYS A 871 -7.43 7.09 -21.29
CA LYS A 871 -8.43 7.77 -22.12
C LYS A 871 -8.87 9.07 -21.44
N PRO A 872 -9.17 10.13 -22.20
CA PRO A 872 -9.79 11.32 -21.63
C PRO A 872 -11.14 10.96 -21.00
N LEU A 873 -11.38 11.49 -19.80
CA LEU A 873 -12.63 11.33 -19.06
C LEU A 873 -13.76 12.07 -19.76
N ILE A 874 -13.44 13.24 -20.31
CA ILE A 874 -14.35 14.11 -21.05
C ILE A 874 -13.77 14.45 -22.42
N GLU A 875 -14.62 14.49 -23.44
CA GLU A 875 -14.21 14.88 -24.80
C GLU A 875 -13.84 16.37 -24.88
N GLN A 876 -14.44 17.21 -24.02
CA GLN A 876 -14.22 18.64 -23.99
C GLN A 876 -13.08 19.00 -23.04
N SER A 877 -12.03 19.60 -23.58
CA SER A 877 -10.95 20.16 -22.76
C SER A 877 -11.31 21.52 -22.17
N VAL A 878 -10.76 21.85 -21.00
CA VAL A 878 -10.97 23.12 -20.30
C VAL A 878 -9.76 24.04 -20.53
N SER A 879 -9.94 25.36 -20.71
CA SER A 879 -8.80 26.27 -20.88
C SER A 879 -8.00 26.40 -19.58
N ILE A 880 -6.66 26.48 -19.68
CA ILE A 880 -5.78 26.78 -18.54
C ILE A 880 -6.12 28.12 -17.87
N ASP A 881 -6.73 29.05 -18.60
CA ASP A 881 -7.12 30.37 -18.07
C ASP A 881 -8.24 30.30 -17.04
N SER A 882 -8.95 29.16 -16.96
CA SER A 882 -9.98 28.92 -15.94
C SER A 882 -9.41 28.44 -14.60
N VAL A 883 -8.11 28.12 -14.54
CA VAL A 883 -7.46 27.65 -13.31
C VAL A 883 -7.42 28.78 -12.29
N ILE A 884 -7.95 28.50 -11.10
CA ILE A 884 -8.00 29.45 -9.98
C ILE A 884 -6.80 29.20 -9.07
N LYS A 885 -6.03 30.27 -8.81
CA LYS A 885 -4.92 30.27 -7.85
C LYS A 885 -5.48 30.39 -6.43
N GLY A 886 -5.12 29.45 -5.57
CA GLY A 886 -5.50 29.37 -4.16
C GLY A 886 -4.34 29.72 -3.23
N GLU A 887 -4.27 29.00 -2.10
CA GLU A 887 -3.31 29.24 -1.02
C GLU A 887 -1.87 28.97 -1.44
N GLN A 888 -0.93 29.67 -0.80
CA GLN A 888 0.50 29.44 -0.91
C GLN A 888 0.95 28.38 0.10
N TRP A 889 1.90 27.51 -0.26
CA TRP A 889 2.37 26.43 0.61
C TRP A 889 2.98 26.96 1.91
N VAL A 890 3.86 27.96 1.80
CA VAL A 890 4.39 28.68 2.95
C VAL A 890 3.47 29.85 3.24
N ARG A 891 2.68 29.73 4.31
CA ARG A 891 1.87 30.85 4.81
C ARG A 891 2.81 31.87 5.46
N ASN A 892 2.80 33.12 4.99
CA ASN A 892 3.66 34.19 5.50
C ASN A 892 3.28 34.71 6.90
N ASP A 893 2.21 34.18 7.49
CA ASP A 893 1.78 34.53 8.83
C ASP A 893 2.39 33.54 9.81
N GLY A 894 3.17 34.07 10.76
CA GLY A 894 3.82 33.28 11.80
C GLY A 894 2.81 32.36 12.47
N ILE A 895 3.20 31.09 12.61
CA ILE A 895 2.44 30.04 13.28
C ILE A 895 1.95 30.54 14.65
N ASP A 896 0.69 30.97 14.72
CA ASP A 896 -0.06 30.89 15.96
C ASP A 896 -0.59 29.46 16.02
N ALA A 897 0.12 28.59 16.74
CA ALA A 897 -0.19 27.17 16.88
C ALA A 897 -1.57 26.89 17.52
N ASN A 898 -2.37 27.92 17.78
CA ASN A 898 -3.72 27.85 18.31
C ASN A 898 -4.82 27.94 17.24
N GLU A 899 -4.58 28.48 16.03
CA GLU A 899 -5.65 28.60 15.01
C GLU A 899 -5.92 27.27 14.27
N ALA A 900 -4.98 26.33 14.25
CA ALA A 900 -5.25 24.96 13.80
C ALA A 900 -6.15 24.16 14.78
N MET A 901 -6.44 24.71 15.97
CA MET A 901 -7.39 24.16 16.95
C MET A 901 -8.72 24.93 17.01
N GLU A 902 -8.90 26.04 16.27
CA GLU A 902 -10.12 26.87 16.30
C GLU A 902 -10.93 26.86 14.99
N LEU A 903 -10.74 25.85 14.14
CA LEU A 903 -11.78 25.43 13.17
C LEU A 903 -12.79 24.44 13.78
N ASP A 904 -12.81 24.32 15.11
CA ASP A 904 -13.87 23.71 15.92
C ASP A 904 -14.81 24.81 16.45
N ALA A 905 -15.85 25.14 15.69
CA ALA A 905 -17.08 25.74 16.18
C ALA A 905 -18.28 25.34 15.32
#